data_AF-A0A7X7BBV5-F1
#
_entry.id   AF-A0A7X7BBV5-F1
#
_cell.length_a   1.000
_cell.length_b   1.000
_cell.length_c   1.000
_cell.angle_alpha   90.00
_cell.angle_beta   90.00
_cell.angle_gamma   90.00
#
_symmetry.space_group_name_H-M   'P 1'
#
loop_
_entity.id
_entity.type
_entity.pdbx_description
1 polymer ?
#
loop_
_entity_poly.entity_id
_entity_poly.type
_entity_poly.pdbx_seq_one_letter_code
_entity_poly.pdbx_strand_id
1 'polypeptide(L)'
;MNNTPLHAIGTAALLSAMQAFAEVTFVDQTAALGQGTFRNNYGTAAWCDYNNDGYPDLLDSHYFYTNRLAMSLTYRNGFMGNGVWGDYNNDGFADLYVWENRGYLYRNNGGVSFSLQEMPNSIDNRARGVSGCDFDRDGDLDLYVSCYRLRPNQLLRNNGAGAFTDVAAAFGVAGDGTTQYDRGHTIGSAWGDLDNDGYIDLFVANFSHADLSQDRPKFMRNLGPAGSFHFQLKDTIDGADWQESYASAAFGDYDNDGDLDLLFTTVYDGDHTRLWRNDGNWIFTDVTDAAGLGDLVDSYAAAWADFDNDGDLDLTSDGRIFINQGTGKNWLRVKLEANGVTVNRPAIGAQVRIDMGGGVIQARQVEGGTGKGSQNEWTLHFGMGTRTAPVALEILWPGGETQLVPDVALNQTVEVTQPQQMVVDPEILTPFAVSNTFKNPMNFTVSDDAGWLSVSPVAGICSNGLPTEIQVNYSCVSLTTGVYTATITVAGAGATNSPQAVAVTLTVGPHPEDLPVTDSFEAYAPGLSLGGFNGWAGYAGAGVVTSLSYLAQTPPGYPLPSENHTQALNVSDLMDHGVRGADGLGVNLDLMVLASRSVDLPVVPSDTQFAFAVNSNGVLHVWHLCLTASGWTQGWTDL
;
A
#
# COMPACT_ATOMS: atom_id res chain seq x y z
N MET A 1 46.41 10.73 57.72
CA MET A 1 45.40 11.75 57.36
C MET A 1 44.69 11.23 56.13
N ASN A 2 43.39 10.96 56.06
CA ASN A 2 42.28 11.18 56.99
C ASN A 2 41.20 10.12 56.71
N ASN A 3 40.57 9.65 57.80
CA ASN A 3 39.24 9.09 57.76
C ASN A 3 38.26 10.15 57.24
N THR A 4 37.46 9.80 56.23
CA THR A 4 36.17 10.46 55.98
C THR A 4 35.17 9.35 55.64
N PRO A 5 34.08 9.20 56.39
CA PRO A 5 33.05 8.21 56.06
C PRO A 5 32.28 8.68 54.84
N LEU A 6 31.99 7.76 53.91
CA LEU A 6 30.97 7.95 52.89
C LEU A 6 29.67 8.33 53.60
N HIS A 7 29.25 9.58 53.43
CA HIS A 7 27.92 10.02 53.79
C HIS A 7 26.92 9.20 52.97
N ALA A 8 26.03 8.51 53.68
CA ALA A 8 24.78 8.00 53.15
C ALA A 8 24.00 9.17 52.52
N ILE A 9 24.10 9.31 51.20
CA ILE A 9 23.10 10.05 50.43
C ILE A 9 21.92 9.08 50.31
N GLY A 10 20.82 9.50 50.92
CA GLY A 10 19.75 8.64 51.39
C GLY A 10 19.07 7.83 50.29
N THR A 11 18.71 6.61 50.69
CA THR A 11 17.71 5.72 50.06
C THR A 11 16.35 6.38 49.81
N ALA A 12 16.12 7.62 50.24
CA ALA A 12 14.91 8.39 49.94
C ALA A 12 14.89 8.97 48.51
N ALA A 13 16.04 9.16 47.85
CA ALA A 13 16.08 9.64 46.46
C ALA A 13 15.96 8.50 45.42
N LEU A 14 16.20 7.25 45.83
CA LEU A 14 15.97 6.06 45.00
C LEU A 14 14.54 5.52 45.14
N LEU A 15 13.82 5.85 46.22
CA LEU A 15 12.44 5.41 46.42
C LEU A 15 11.41 6.33 45.73
N SER A 16 11.81 7.48 45.22
CA SER A 16 10.95 8.42 44.47
C SER A 16 10.95 8.20 42.95
N ALA A 17 11.59 7.13 42.45
CA ALA A 17 11.62 6.78 41.02
C ALA A 17 10.99 5.41 40.70
N MET A 18 10.36 4.75 41.68
CA MET A 18 9.53 3.57 41.46
C MET A 18 8.06 3.94 41.67
N GLN A 19 7.54 4.85 40.85
CA GLN A 19 6.18 4.64 40.39
C GLN A 19 6.32 3.67 39.23
N ALA A 20 6.09 2.38 39.49
CA ALA A 20 5.69 1.48 38.41
C ALA A 20 4.42 2.14 37.84
N PHE A 21 4.56 2.81 36.71
CA PHE A 21 3.39 3.18 35.93
C PHE A 21 2.69 1.85 35.62
N ALA A 22 1.38 1.80 35.83
CA ALA A 22 0.63 0.64 35.42
C ALA A 22 0.81 0.53 33.90
N GLU A 23 1.30 -0.62 33.46
CA GLU A 23 1.41 -0.93 32.03
C GLU A 23 0.01 -0.83 31.40
N VAL A 24 -0.06 -0.33 30.17
CA VAL A 24 -1.29 -0.41 29.38
C VAL A 24 -1.63 -1.87 29.18
N THR A 25 -2.89 -2.22 29.41
CA THR A 25 -3.38 -3.58 29.21
C THR A 25 -4.29 -3.65 27.99
N PHE A 26 -4.23 -4.78 27.30
CA PHE A 26 -5.13 -5.12 26.21
C PHE A 26 -6.19 -6.13 26.65
N VAL A 27 -7.39 -6.03 26.08
CA VAL A 27 -8.49 -6.98 26.31
C VAL A 27 -8.89 -7.62 25.00
N ASP A 28 -8.83 -8.96 24.93
CA ASP A 28 -9.34 -9.71 23.77
C ASP A 28 -10.86 -9.55 23.67
N GLN A 29 -11.32 -8.91 22.60
CA GLN A 29 -12.73 -8.65 22.30
C GLN A 29 -13.25 -9.47 21.10
N THR A 30 -12.45 -10.41 20.59
CA THR A 30 -12.77 -11.19 19.38
C THR A 30 -14.17 -11.80 19.45
N ALA A 31 -14.48 -12.51 20.55
CA ALA A 31 -15.78 -13.14 20.74
C ALA A 31 -16.93 -12.13 20.91
N ALA A 32 -16.67 -10.97 21.54
CA ALA A 32 -17.68 -9.95 21.78
C ALA A 32 -18.11 -9.24 20.49
N LEU A 33 -17.19 -9.10 19.53
CA LEU A 33 -17.46 -8.55 18.20
C LEU A 33 -18.25 -9.52 17.29
N GLY A 34 -18.66 -10.68 17.82
CA GLY A 34 -19.34 -11.74 17.04
C GLY A 34 -18.43 -12.37 16.00
N GLN A 35 -17.12 -12.18 16.15
CA GLN A 35 -16.09 -12.63 15.25
C GLN A 35 -15.50 -13.94 15.81
N GLY A 36 -15.37 -14.96 14.95
CA GLY A 36 -14.52 -16.10 15.26
C GLY A 36 -13.05 -15.71 15.11
N THR A 37 -12.12 -16.56 15.53
CA THR A 37 -10.70 -16.37 15.20
C THR A 37 -10.51 -16.40 13.67
N PHE A 38 -10.07 -15.29 13.07
CA PHE A 38 -9.78 -15.21 11.64
C PHE A 38 -8.36 -15.65 11.35
N ARG A 39 -8.13 -16.97 11.29
CA ARG A 39 -6.85 -17.49 10.81
C ARG A 39 -6.91 -17.66 9.30
N ASN A 40 -6.27 -16.76 8.57
CA ASN A 40 -5.86 -17.05 7.20
C ASN A 40 -4.63 -17.95 7.28
N ASN A 41 -4.75 -19.21 6.88
CA ASN A 41 -3.68 -20.20 7.11
C ASN A 41 -2.45 -19.98 6.21
N TYR A 42 -2.52 -19.16 5.15
CA TYR A 42 -1.40 -19.02 4.21
C TYR A 42 -1.29 -17.66 3.49
N GLY A 43 -2.11 -16.65 3.81
CA GLY A 43 -2.17 -15.37 3.08
C GLY A 43 -1.73 -14.14 3.87
N THR A 44 -1.04 -13.23 3.18
CA THR A 44 -0.85 -11.82 3.51
C THR A 44 -2.00 -10.96 2.98
N ALA A 45 -2.25 -9.82 3.61
CA ALA A 45 -3.27 -8.88 3.19
C ALA A 45 -2.70 -7.47 3.11
N ALA A 46 -2.95 -6.80 1.99
CA ALA A 46 -2.63 -5.39 1.78
C ALA A 46 -3.83 -4.72 1.09
N TRP A 47 -4.02 -3.43 1.31
CA TRP A 47 -5.12 -2.67 0.72
C TRP A 47 -4.65 -1.32 0.19
N CYS A 48 -5.33 -0.86 -0.86
CA CYS A 48 -5.21 0.48 -1.43
C CYS A 48 -6.47 0.85 -2.20
N ASP A 49 -6.73 2.14 -2.34
CA ASP A 49 -7.65 2.64 -3.37
C ASP A 49 -6.84 2.76 -4.67
N TYR A 50 -6.81 1.71 -5.49
CA TYR A 50 -5.93 1.68 -6.67
C TYR A 50 -6.48 2.52 -7.82
N ASN A 51 -7.80 2.73 -7.86
CA ASN A 51 -8.49 3.42 -8.94
C ASN A 51 -8.92 4.84 -8.57
N ASN A 52 -8.53 5.31 -7.38
CA ASN A 52 -8.87 6.61 -6.81
C ASN A 52 -10.39 6.86 -6.73
N ASP A 53 -11.18 5.80 -6.51
CA ASP A 53 -12.64 5.88 -6.40
C ASP A 53 -13.15 6.17 -4.98
N GLY A 54 -12.23 6.34 -4.03
CA GLY A 54 -12.50 6.65 -2.63
C GLY A 54 -12.74 5.42 -1.75
N TYR A 55 -12.69 4.21 -2.31
CA TYR A 55 -12.89 2.98 -1.54
C TYR A 55 -11.63 2.10 -1.55
N PRO A 56 -11.17 1.62 -0.37
CA PRO A 56 -10.07 0.67 -0.33
C PRO A 56 -10.44 -0.66 -1.00
N ASP A 57 -9.58 -1.11 -1.89
CA ASP A 57 -9.54 -2.41 -2.52
C ASP A 57 -8.57 -3.34 -1.77
N LEU A 58 -8.79 -4.65 -1.87
CA LEU A 58 -8.09 -5.65 -1.07
C LEU A 58 -7.26 -6.59 -1.95
N LEU A 59 -5.99 -6.76 -1.61
CA LEU A 59 -5.11 -7.82 -2.08
C LEU A 59 -4.94 -8.84 -0.94
N ASP A 60 -5.41 -10.07 -1.14
CA ASP A 60 -5.20 -11.22 -0.26
C ASP A 60 -4.29 -12.22 -0.99
N SER A 61 -2.98 -11.91 -1.04
CA SER A 61 -1.87 -12.69 -1.65
C SER A 61 -2.02 -13.13 -3.11
N HIS A 62 -3.05 -13.89 -3.42
CA HIS A 62 -3.36 -14.45 -4.73
C HIS A 62 -4.60 -13.85 -5.35
N TYR A 63 -5.38 -13.11 -4.55
CA TYR A 63 -6.67 -12.60 -4.97
C TYR A 63 -6.74 -11.10 -4.78
N PHE A 64 -7.18 -10.41 -5.83
CA PHE A 64 -7.43 -8.99 -5.80
C PHE A 64 -8.94 -8.75 -5.88
N TYR A 65 -9.44 -7.93 -4.96
CA TYR A 65 -10.85 -7.65 -4.79
C TYR A 65 -11.08 -6.15 -4.89
N THR A 66 -11.87 -5.75 -5.89
CA THR A 66 -12.22 -4.34 -6.05
C THR A 66 -13.48 -4.01 -5.25
N ASN A 67 -13.47 -2.91 -4.49
CA ASN A 67 -14.59 -2.47 -3.66
C ASN A 67 -15.47 -1.46 -4.42
N ARG A 68 -16.54 -1.94 -5.06
CA ARG A 68 -17.25 -1.11 -6.06
C ARG A 68 -18.36 -0.20 -5.54
N LEU A 69 -18.82 -0.35 -4.29
CA LEU A 69 -19.94 0.39 -3.71
C LEU A 69 -20.05 0.03 -2.22
N ALA A 70 -19.32 0.70 -1.33
CA ALA A 70 -19.40 0.50 0.12
C ALA A 70 -19.48 -0.99 0.56
N MET A 71 -18.39 -1.74 0.32
CA MET A 71 -18.14 -3.13 0.74
C MET A 71 -18.59 -4.25 -0.24
N SER A 72 -18.80 -3.95 -1.53
CA SER A 72 -19.00 -4.99 -2.55
C SER A 72 -17.67 -5.40 -3.18
N LEU A 73 -17.04 -6.46 -2.68
CA LEU A 73 -15.80 -7.03 -3.21
C LEU A 73 -16.04 -7.84 -4.49
N THR A 74 -15.38 -7.47 -5.58
CA THR A 74 -15.40 -8.23 -6.85
C THR A 74 -14.04 -8.85 -7.11
N TYR A 75 -14.00 -10.18 -7.22
CA TYR A 75 -12.78 -10.91 -7.51
C TYR A 75 -12.22 -10.59 -8.91
N ARG A 76 -10.90 -10.38 -8.99
CA ARG A 76 -10.11 -10.22 -10.21
C ARG A 76 -9.00 -11.27 -10.26
N ASN A 77 -8.97 -12.05 -11.35
CA ASN A 77 -7.80 -12.85 -11.71
C ASN A 77 -6.67 -11.91 -12.14
N GLY A 78 -5.45 -12.02 -11.62
CA GLY A 78 -4.33 -11.26 -12.22
C GLY A 78 -3.02 -11.16 -11.45
N PHE A 79 -3.01 -11.35 -10.13
CA PHE A 79 -1.79 -11.17 -9.33
C PHE A 79 -1.40 -12.48 -8.66
N MET A 80 -0.13 -12.84 -8.80
CA MET A 80 0.46 -13.95 -8.06
C MET A 80 1.48 -13.38 -7.09
N GLY A 81 1.05 -13.08 -5.87
CA GLY A 81 1.95 -12.97 -4.73
C GLY A 81 1.69 -11.81 -3.80
N ASN A 82 2.32 -11.92 -2.64
CA ASN A 82 2.32 -10.88 -1.61
C ASN A 82 2.99 -9.60 -2.14
N GLY A 83 2.40 -8.43 -1.85
CA GLY A 83 2.88 -7.16 -2.37
C GLY A 83 2.67 -5.96 -1.46
N VAL A 84 3.34 -4.86 -1.79
CA VAL A 84 3.26 -3.56 -1.11
C VAL A 84 2.81 -2.52 -2.14
N TRP A 85 1.78 -1.76 -1.77
CA TRP A 85 1.24 -0.68 -2.57
C TRP A 85 2.09 0.58 -2.46
N GLY A 86 2.10 1.39 -3.53
CA GLY A 86 2.74 2.70 -3.55
C GLY A 86 2.76 3.27 -4.95
N ASP A 87 2.82 4.59 -5.07
CA ASP A 87 2.97 5.25 -6.37
C ASP A 87 4.47 5.37 -6.68
N TYR A 88 5.03 4.42 -7.43
CA TYR A 88 6.49 4.37 -7.63
C TYR A 88 6.94 5.21 -8.83
N ASN A 89 6.03 5.66 -9.68
CA ASN A 89 6.31 6.50 -10.85
C ASN A 89 5.67 7.90 -10.76
N ASN A 90 5.15 8.27 -9.59
CA ASN A 90 4.53 9.55 -9.26
C ASN A 90 3.47 9.97 -10.29
N ASP A 91 2.64 9.03 -10.73
CA ASP A 91 1.58 9.28 -11.72
C ASP A 91 0.20 9.51 -11.11
N GLY A 92 0.12 9.51 -9.77
CA GLY A 92 -1.11 9.73 -9.02
C GLY A 92 -1.92 8.47 -8.78
N PHE A 93 -1.45 7.29 -9.20
CA PHE A 93 -2.11 6.00 -8.96
C PHE A 93 -1.20 5.05 -8.19
N ALA A 94 -1.77 4.30 -7.25
CA ALA A 94 -1.00 3.30 -6.53
C ALA A 94 -0.64 2.12 -7.44
N ASP A 95 0.65 1.87 -7.62
CA ASP A 95 1.22 0.66 -8.20
C ASP A 95 1.34 -0.44 -7.14
N LEU A 96 1.60 -1.67 -7.60
CA LEU A 96 1.83 -2.82 -6.73
C LEU A 96 3.19 -3.45 -6.98
N TYR A 97 4.05 -3.46 -5.96
CA TYR A 97 5.27 -4.25 -5.97
C TYR A 97 5.03 -5.62 -5.34
N VAL A 98 5.25 -6.70 -6.10
CA VAL A 98 5.13 -8.10 -5.63
C VAL A 98 6.51 -8.72 -5.54
N TRP A 99 6.87 -9.30 -4.40
CA TRP A 99 8.22 -9.82 -4.16
C TRP A 99 8.39 -11.33 -4.41
N GLU A 100 7.34 -12.02 -4.83
CA GLU A 100 7.46 -13.43 -5.19
C GLU A 100 8.32 -13.63 -6.45
N ASN A 101 9.09 -14.73 -6.48
CA ASN A 101 10.05 -15.06 -7.52
C ASN A 101 11.19 -14.02 -7.68
N ARG A 102 11.21 -13.26 -8.78
CA ARG A 102 12.27 -12.30 -9.14
C ARG A 102 11.91 -10.85 -8.82
N GLY A 103 10.77 -10.63 -8.15
CA GLY A 103 10.17 -9.32 -7.93
C GLY A 103 9.58 -8.70 -9.19
N TYR A 104 8.37 -8.16 -9.07
CA TYR A 104 7.60 -7.60 -10.15
C TYR A 104 6.97 -6.29 -9.70
N LEU A 105 7.06 -5.26 -10.55
CA LEU A 105 6.30 -4.04 -10.38
C LEU A 105 5.12 -4.07 -11.35
N TYR A 106 3.90 -4.08 -10.82
CA TYR A 106 2.68 -3.90 -11.57
C TYR A 106 2.35 -2.41 -11.57
N ARG A 107 2.61 -1.75 -12.70
CA ARG A 107 2.31 -0.33 -12.91
C ARG A 107 0.84 -0.12 -13.17
N ASN A 108 0.20 0.76 -12.43
CA ASN A 108 -1.20 1.08 -12.56
C ASN A 108 -1.43 2.03 -13.74
N ASN A 109 -2.18 1.59 -14.74
CA ASN A 109 -2.50 2.38 -15.92
C ASN A 109 -3.75 3.22 -15.66
N GLY A 110 -3.68 4.15 -14.70
CA GLY A 110 -4.75 5.11 -14.40
C GLY A 110 -6.03 4.50 -13.82
N GLY A 111 -5.91 3.49 -12.96
CA GLY A 111 -7.05 2.83 -12.28
C GLY A 111 -7.80 1.79 -13.13
N VAL A 112 -7.38 1.59 -14.39
CA VAL A 112 -8.10 0.72 -15.34
C VAL A 112 -7.46 -0.66 -15.47
N SER A 113 -6.13 -0.72 -15.47
CA SER A 113 -5.38 -1.95 -15.73
C SER A 113 -3.99 -1.89 -15.12
N PHE A 114 -3.24 -2.99 -15.14
CA PHE A 114 -1.83 -2.99 -14.74
C PHE A 114 -0.91 -3.44 -15.87
N SER A 115 0.25 -2.80 -15.98
CA SER A 115 1.36 -3.20 -16.85
C SER A 115 2.48 -3.81 -16.03
N LEU A 116 2.96 -4.99 -16.43
CA LEU A 116 4.09 -5.63 -15.74
C LEU A 116 5.42 -4.98 -16.14
N GLN A 117 6.18 -4.53 -15.16
CA GLN A 117 7.59 -4.20 -15.27
C GLN A 117 8.41 -5.26 -14.54
N GLU A 118 9.35 -5.88 -15.26
CA GLU A 118 10.39 -6.68 -14.63
C GLU A 118 11.38 -5.77 -13.89
N MET A 119 11.66 -6.11 -12.64
CA MET A 119 12.67 -5.41 -11.85
C MET A 119 14.08 -5.80 -12.32
N PRO A 120 15.09 -4.90 -12.22
CA PRO A 120 16.45 -5.21 -12.65
C PRO A 120 16.94 -6.54 -12.07
N ASN A 121 17.60 -7.36 -12.90
CA ASN A 121 18.14 -8.69 -12.55
C ASN A 121 18.98 -8.68 -11.25
N SER A 122 18.39 -8.93 -10.08
CA SER A 122 19.08 -9.45 -8.88
C SER A 122 18.22 -9.66 -7.63
N ILE A 123 16.88 -9.58 -7.67
CA ILE A 123 16.12 -10.06 -6.50
C ILE A 123 16.33 -11.58 -6.48
N ASP A 124 17.23 -12.02 -5.60
CA ASP A 124 17.46 -13.42 -5.34
C ASP A 124 16.09 -14.04 -5.03
N ASN A 125 15.81 -15.24 -5.54
CA ASN A 125 14.53 -15.97 -5.41
C ASN A 125 14.22 -16.38 -3.95
N ARG A 126 14.47 -15.48 -3.00
CA ARG A 126 14.55 -15.68 -1.56
C ARG A 126 14.01 -14.47 -0.79
N ALA A 127 13.47 -13.46 -1.47
CA ALA A 127 12.68 -12.43 -0.81
C ALA A 127 11.54 -13.07 0.01
N ARG A 128 11.30 -12.55 1.21
CA ARG A 128 10.25 -13.03 2.12
C ARG A 128 9.29 -11.94 2.58
N GLY A 129 9.71 -10.69 2.51
CA GLY A 129 8.92 -9.53 2.86
C GLY A 129 9.51 -8.28 2.22
N VAL A 130 8.66 -7.26 2.09
CA VAL A 130 9.00 -5.95 1.55
C VAL A 130 8.28 -4.90 2.36
N SER A 131 8.92 -3.75 2.53
CA SER A 131 8.32 -2.56 3.13
C SER A 131 8.76 -1.33 2.35
N GLY A 132 7.84 -0.37 2.17
CA GLY A 132 8.09 0.86 1.43
C GLY A 132 8.35 2.06 2.34
N CYS A 133 9.33 2.91 2.00
CA CYS A 133 9.62 4.14 2.72
C CYS A 133 10.38 5.14 1.86
N ASP A 134 10.00 6.42 1.91
CA ASP A 134 10.82 7.54 1.40
C ASP A 134 11.91 7.85 2.46
N PHE A 135 12.93 7.00 2.55
CA PHE A 135 13.86 7.02 3.68
C PHE A 135 14.83 8.21 3.62
N ASP A 136 15.06 8.78 2.43
CA ASP A 136 15.94 9.92 2.22
C ASP A 136 15.21 11.23 1.90
N ARG A 137 13.87 11.20 1.94
CA ARG A 137 12.99 12.35 1.86
C ARG A 137 13.15 13.12 0.55
N ASP A 138 13.39 12.38 -0.54
CA ASP A 138 13.44 12.95 -1.89
C ASP A 138 12.05 12.99 -2.56
N GLY A 139 11.03 12.47 -1.88
CA GLY A 139 9.63 12.47 -2.31
C GLY A 139 9.25 11.20 -3.09
N ASP A 140 10.18 10.28 -3.29
CA ASP A 140 9.96 9.03 -4.02
C ASP A 140 9.90 7.86 -3.03
N LEU A 141 8.89 7.01 -3.15
CA LEU A 141 8.80 5.83 -2.29
C LEU A 141 9.87 4.79 -2.69
N ASP A 142 10.75 4.44 -1.75
CA ASP A 142 11.75 3.38 -1.91
C ASP A 142 11.26 2.04 -1.34
N LEU A 143 12.03 0.97 -1.58
CA LEU A 143 11.69 -0.38 -1.12
C LEU A 143 12.85 -1.03 -0.36
N TYR A 144 12.58 -1.58 0.81
CA TYR A 144 13.49 -2.51 1.48
C TYR A 144 12.98 -3.95 1.32
N VAL A 145 13.84 -4.81 0.76
CA VAL A 145 13.53 -6.20 0.46
C VAL A 145 14.25 -7.10 1.46
N SER A 146 13.44 -7.81 2.25
CA SER A 146 13.89 -8.78 3.25
C SER A 146 14.23 -10.11 2.59
N CYS A 147 15.50 -10.51 2.67
CA CYS A 147 16.05 -11.67 1.97
C CYS A 147 16.40 -12.81 2.93
N TYR A 148 15.89 -14.01 2.60
CA TYR A 148 16.05 -15.21 3.41
C TYR A 148 17.22 -16.10 2.94
N ARG A 149 17.59 -17.08 3.78
CA ARG A 149 18.73 -17.99 3.55
C ARG A 149 20.07 -17.28 3.37
N LEU A 150 20.37 -16.37 4.28
CA LEU A 150 21.71 -15.82 4.45
C LEU A 150 22.15 -15.05 3.19
N ARG A 151 21.20 -14.29 2.62
CA ARG A 151 21.41 -13.43 1.47
C ARG A 151 21.35 -11.97 1.88
N PRO A 152 22.14 -11.10 1.23
CA PRO A 152 22.04 -9.67 1.47
C PRO A 152 20.60 -9.19 1.29
N ASN A 153 20.13 -8.38 2.23
CA ASN A 153 18.92 -7.58 2.03
C ASN A 153 19.19 -6.52 0.96
N GLN A 154 18.13 -5.99 0.37
CA GLN A 154 18.21 -4.96 -0.66
C GLN A 154 17.48 -3.70 -0.20
N LEU A 155 17.99 -2.56 -0.62
CA LEU A 155 17.39 -1.24 -0.43
C LEU A 155 17.35 -0.65 -1.83
N LEU A 156 16.19 -0.79 -2.47
CA LEU A 156 15.96 -0.37 -3.83
C LEU A 156 15.53 1.10 -3.78
N ARG A 157 16.48 1.99 -4.03
CA ARG A 157 16.22 3.42 -4.11
C ARG A 157 15.55 3.74 -5.45
N ASN A 158 14.38 4.36 -5.39
CA ASN A 158 13.60 4.82 -6.53
C ASN A 158 14.13 6.17 -7.04
N ASN A 159 13.75 6.55 -8.25
CA ASN A 159 14.09 7.84 -8.86
C ASN A 159 12.84 8.64 -9.29
N GLY A 160 11.69 8.26 -8.76
CA GLY A 160 10.39 8.87 -9.04
C GLY A 160 9.77 8.46 -10.37
N ALA A 161 10.43 7.60 -11.16
CA ALA A 161 9.92 7.10 -12.45
C ALA A 161 9.70 5.57 -12.45
N GLY A 162 9.73 4.96 -11.27
CA GLY A 162 9.65 3.51 -11.07
C GLY A 162 10.91 2.78 -11.53
N ALA A 163 12.07 3.46 -11.52
CA ALA A 163 13.37 2.86 -11.84
C ALA A 163 14.24 2.83 -10.59
N PHE A 164 14.65 1.62 -10.21
CA PHE A 164 15.26 1.35 -8.92
C PHE A 164 16.76 1.01 -9.02
N THR A 165 17.51 1.42 -8.00
CA THR A 165 18.92 1.07 -7.80
C THR A 165 19.11 0.42 -6.43
N ASP A 166 19.72 -0.76 -6.37
CA ASP A 166 20.06 -1.38 -5.08
C ASP A 166 21.25 -0.65 -4.44
N VAL A 167 20.99 -0.01 -3.30
CA VAL A 167 21.96 0.77 -2.53
C VAL A 167 22.25 0.17 -1.14
N ALA A 168 21.71 -1.01 -0.82
CA ALA A 168 21.78 -1.57 0.54
C ALA A 168 23.19 -1.65 1.12
N ALA A 169 24.16 -2.12 0.32
CA ALA A 169 25.54 -2.27 0.77
C ALA A 169 26.21 -0.90 1.01
N ALA A 170 25.90 0.11 0.19
CA ALA A 170 26.46 1.45 0.34
C ALA A 170 25.86 2.16 1.57
N PHE A 171 24.59 1.91 1.87
CA PHE A 171 23.86 2.53 2.98
C PHE A 171 23.94 1.74 4.29
N GLY A 172 24.59 0.57 4.29
CA GLY A 172 24.89 -0.22 5.49
C GLY A 172 23.78 -1.17 5.94
N VAL A 173 22.77 -1.43 5.10
CA VAL A 173 21.58 -2.22 5.45
C VAL A 173 21.51 -3.59 4.76
N ALA A 174 22.54 -3.99 4.02
CA ALA A 174 22.60 -5.30 3.37
C ALA A 174 22.78 -6.50 4.35
N GLY A 175 23.00 -6.23 5.64
CA GLY A 175 23.60 -7.16 6.62
C GLY A 175 25.06 -6.79 6.91
N ASP A 176 25.64 -7.33 7.98
CA ASP A 176 26.99 -6.90 8.39
C ASP A 176 28.11 -7.48 7.50
N GLY A 177 27.83 -8.62 6.85
CA GLY A 177 28.70 -9.24 5.86
C GLY A 177 30.09 -9.64 6.36
N THR A 178 30.29 -9.78 7.68
CA THR A 178 31.57 -10.19 8.29
C THR A 178 31.94 -11.65 7.99
N THR A 179 30.94 -12.45 7.60
CA THR A 179 30.97 -13.86 7.26
C THR A 179 30.04 -14.12 6.07
N GLN A 180 29.81 -15.39 5.75
CA GLN A 180 28.81 -15.76 4.73
C GLN A 180 27.41 -15.97 5.33
N TYR A 181 27.25 -15.79 6.64
CA TYR A 181 26.07 -16.16 7.42
C TYR A 181 25.39 -14.96 8.09
N ASP A 182 25.96 -13.77 7.98
CA ASP A 182 25.51 -12.51 8.59
C ASP A 182 25.04 -11.50 7.53
N ARG A 183 24.36 -12.06 6.53
CA ARG A 183 23.70 -11.29 5.48
C ARG A 183 22.26 -11.73 5.44
N GLY A 184 21.33 -10.88 5.82
CA GLY A 184 19.90 -11.21 5.85
C GLY A 184 19.60 -12.42 6.74
N HIS A 185 18.82 -13.37 6.23
CA HIS A 185 17.96 -14.26 7.05
C HIS A 185 16.71 -13.53 7.59
N THR A 186 16.31 -12.50 6.85
CA THR A 186 15.21 -11.62 7.20
C THR A 186 13.90 -12.15 6.64
N ILE A 187 12.84 -12.13 7.46
CA ILE A 187 11.48 -12.38 6.98
C ILE A 187 10.73 -11.07 6.76
N GLY A 188 10.75 -10.17 7.75
CA GLY A 188 10.06 -8.89 7.72
C GLY A 188 10.98 -7.72 8.04
N SER A 189 10.45 -6.53 7.82
CA SER A 189 11.08 -5.26 8.15
C SER A 189 9.96 -4.25 8.39
N ALA A 190 10.25 -3.25 9.20
CA ALA A 190 9.34 -2.15 9.47
C ALA A 190 10.11 -0.85 9.55
N TRP A 191 9.46 0.23 9.18
CA TRP A 191 10.00 1.58 9.19
C TRP A 191 9.35 2.38 10.31
N GLY A 192 10.11 3.22 11.00
CA GLY A 192 9.59 4.08 12.06
C GLY A 192 10.66 5.04 12.55
N ASP A 193 10.28 6.22 13.00
CA ASP A 193 11.21 7.15 13.70
C ASP A 193 11.33 6.69 15.15
N LEU A 194 12.43 6.01 15.48
CA LEU A 194 12.59 5.27 16.74
C LEU A 194 13.34 6.05 17.80
N ASP A 195 14.00 7.14 17.43
CA ASP A 195 14.62 8.07 18.38
C ASP A 195 14.13 9.51 18.28
N ASN A 196 13.02 9.72 17.57
CA ASN A 196 12.31 10.98 17.46
C ASN A 196 13.24 12.13 17.02
N ASP A 197 14.10 11.85 16.04
CA ASP A 197 14.94 12.87 15.39
C ASP A 197 14.32 13.38 14.07
N GLY A 198 13.16 12.83 13.70
CA GLY A 198 12.38 13.24 12.54
C GLY A 198 12.84 12.58 11.24
N TYR A 199 13.70 11.55 11.31
CA TYR A 199 14.09 10.70 10.19
C TYR A 199 13.66 9.26 10.46
N ILE A 200 13.03 8.64 9.46
CA ILE A 200 12.50 7.29 9.62
C ILE A 200 13.65 6.28 9.60
N ASP A 201 13.73 5.49 10.67
CA ASP A 201 14.67 4.39 10.89
C ASP A 201 14.12 3.06 10.38
N LEU A 202 14.99 2.04 10.32
CA LEU A 202 14.66 0.71 9.83
C LEU A 202 14.86 -0.35 10.92
N PHE A 203 13.88 -1.22 11.09
CA PHE A 203 14.04 -2.47 11.81
C PHE A 203 14.09 -3.66 10.86
N VAL A 204 15.08 -4.53 11.07
CA VAL A 204 15.34 -5.72 10.25
C VAL A 204 15.07 -6.96 11.10
N ALA A 205 13.98 -7.69 10.79
CA ALA A 205 13.59 -8.89 11.53
C ALA A 205 14.31 -10.14 11.03
N ASN A 206 15.53 -10.36 11.51
CA ASN A 206 16.29 -11.57 11.21
C ASN A 206 15.86 -12.74 12.09
N PHE A 207 15.69 -13.90 11.47
CA PHE A 207 15.73 -15.17 12.17
C PHE A 207 17.13 -15.35 12.73
N SER A 208 17.21 -15.64 14.02
CA SER A 208 18.45 -15.55 14.76
C SER A 208 18.72 -16.89 15.44
N HIS A 209 19.75 -17.62 15.03
CA HIS A 209 20.18 -18.83 15.75
C HIS A 209 21.23 -18.49 16.79
N ALA A 210 21.26 -19.20 17.93
CA ALA A 210 22.24 -18.96 19.00
C ALA A 210 23.73 -19.03 18.59
N ASP A 211 24.04 -19.44 17.35
CA ASP A 211 25.38 -19.29 16.79
C ASP A 211 25.70 -17.82 16.46
N LEU A 212 26.84 -17.32 16.96
CA LEU A 212 27.27 -15.92 16.79
C LEU A 212 27.63 -15.53 15.34
N SER A 213 27.28 -16.37 14.35
CA SER A 213 27.59 -16.17 12.95
C SER A 213 26.45 -15.55 12.14
N GLN A 214 25.27 -15.38 12.74
CA GLN A 214 24.09 -14.87 12.05
C GLN A 214 23.65 -13.51 12.60
N ASP A 215 23.04 -12.72 11.72
CA ASP A 215 22.48 -11.44 12.08
C ASP A 215 21.31 -11.62 13.05
N ARG A 216 21.33 -10.83 14.13
CA ARG A 216 20.17 -10.66 15.01
C ARG A 216 19.14 -9.74 14.40
N PRO A 217 17.92 -9.65 14.97
CA PRO A 217 17.08 -8.50 14.72
C PRO A 217 17.87 -7.21 14.98
N LYS A 218 17.85 -6.28 14.03
CA LYS A 218 18.68 -5.06 14.06
C LYS A 218 17.82 -3.83 13.98
N PHE A 219 18.11 -2.87 14.85
CA PHE A 219 17.70 -1.49 14.66
C PHE A 219 18.78 -0.74 13.87
N MET A 220 18.35 -0.05 12.82
CA MET A 220 19.21 0.68 11.90
C MET A 220 18.76 2.13 11.93
N ARG A 221 19.52 2.97 12.64
CA ARG A 221 19.25 4.40 12.74
C ARG A 221 19.57 5.11 11.43
N ASN A 222 18.64 5.86 10.88
CA ASN A 222 18.85 6.78 9.79
C ASN A 222 19.60 8.03 10.30
N LEU A 223 20.76 8.34 9.73
CA LEU A 223 21.57 9.48 10.17
C LEU A 223 21.12 10.83 9.59
N GLY A 224 20.01 10.83 8.84
CA GLY A 224 19.45 12.00 8.19
C GLY A 224 20.43 12.68 7.22
N PRO A 225 20.18 13.94 6.82
CA PRO A 225 21.01 14.69 5.89
C PRO A 225 22.48 14.82 6.33
N ALA A 226 22.74 14.88 7.65
CA ALA A 226 24.09 15.00 8.19
C ALA A 226 24.94 13.75 7.93
N GLY A 227 24.33 12.57 7.91
CA GLY A 227 24.95 11.30 7.51
C GLY A 227 24.61 10.90 6.07
N SER A 228 24.11 11.81 5.23
CA SER A 228 23.63 11.50 3.88
C SER A 228 22.67 10.31 3.84
N PHE A 229 21.78 10.23 4.84
CA PHE A 229 20.78 9.17 5.04
C PHE A 229 21.34 7.75 5.13
N HIS A 230 22.63 7.59 5.45
CA HIS A 230 23.20 6.28 5.74
C HIS A 230 22.72 5.77 7.09
N PHE A 231 22.77 4.45 7.27
CA PHE A 231 22.29 3.83 8.48
C PHE A 231 23.41 3.48 9.47
N GLN A 232 23.14 3.66 10.75
CA GLN A 232 23.98 3.23 11.86
C GLN A 232 23.29 2.10 12.63
N LEU A 233 23.98 0.98 12.84
CA LEU A 233 23.51 -0.08 13.72
C LEU A 233 23.34 0.41 15.17
N LYS A 234 22.18 0.13 15.76
CA LYS A 234 21.82 0.39 17.15
C LYS A 234 21.39 -0.93 17.81
N ASP A 235 22.35 -1.82 18.07
CA ASP A 235 22.05 -3.06 18.78
C ASP A 235 21.56 -2.76 20.20
N THR A 236 20.30 -3.11 20.51
CA THR A 236 19.79 -3.74 21.74
C THR A 236 18.26 -3.87 21.72
N ILE A 237 17.73 -5.07 21.47
CA ILE A 237 16.50 -5.50 22.15
C ILE A 237 16.96 -6.33 23.36
N ASP A 238 16.89 -5.73 24.56
CA ASP A 238 17.39 -6.36 25.78
C ASP A 238 16.44 -7.50 26.18
N GLY A 239 16.86 -8.75 25.96
CA GLY A 239 16.04 -9.93 26.25
C GLY A 239 15.28 -10.50 25.04
N ALA A 240 15.47 -9.97 23.83
CA ALA A 240 15.19 -10.74 22.63
C ALA A 240 16.26 -11.84 22.57
N ASP A 241 15.94 -12.97 23.21
CA ASP A 241 16.74 -14.18 23.08
C ASP A 241 16.88 -14.53 21.60
N TRP A 242 17.90 -15.32 21.29
CA TRP A 242 18.05 -15.89 19.96
C TRP A 242 16.81 -16.74 19.64
N GLN A 243 15.93 -16.17 18.81
CA GLN A 243 14.66 -16.77 18.46
C GLN A 243 14.58 -16.94 16.94
N GLU A 244 14.67 -18.20 16.52
CA GLU A 244 14.63 -18.63 15.12
C GLU A 244 13.21 -18.58 14.54
N SER A 245 12.35 -17.68 15.01
CA SER A 245 10.96 -17.62 14.53
C SER A 245 10.43 -16.22 14.32
N TYR A 246 11.23 -15.20 14.62
CA TYR A 246 10.85 -13.80 14.48
C TYR A 246 10.51 -13.38 13.04
N ALA A 247 9.24 -13.08 12.77
CA ALA A 247 8.75 -12.91 11.40
C ALA A 247 8.50 -11.45 11.01
N SER A 248 7.37 -10.87 11.42
CA SER A 248 6.96 -9.53 11.02
C SER A 248 7.01 -8.58 12.21
N ALA A 249 7.55 -7.40 11.97
CA ALA A 249 7.53 -6.29 12.91
C ALA A 249 6.39 -5.35 12.55
N ALA A 250 5.74 -4.79 13.57
CA ALA A 250 4.74 -3.73 13.42
C ALA A 250 5.00 -2.66 14.48
N PHE A 251 5.24 -1.43 14.05
CA PHE A 251 5.43 -0.28 14.93
C PHE A 251 4.11 0.43 15.23
N GLY A 252 3.93 0.85 16.47
CA GLY A 252 2.79 1.65 16.93
C GLY A 252 3.09 2.26 18.30
N ASP A 253 2.64 3.48 18.55
CA ASP A 253 2.77 4.19 19.83
C ASP A 253 1.54 3.84 20.68
N TYR A 254 1.56 2.66 21.30
CA TYR A 254 0.35 2.07 21.93
C TYR A 254 0.02 2.72 23.27
N ASP A 255 1.02 3.34 23.90
CA ASP A 255 0.90 3.91 25.24
C ASP A 255 0.77 5.44 25.24
N ASN A 256 0.82 6.06 24.05
CA ASN A 256 0.68 7.48 23.80
C ASN A 256 1.79 8.36 24.41
N ASP A 257 3.02 7.86 24.61
CA ASP A 257 4.17 8.65 25.06
C ASP A 257 4.95 9.38 23.96
N GLY A 258 4.73 9.00 22.69
CA GLY A 258 5.39 9.61 21.55
C GLY A 258 6.52 8.78 20.94
N ASP A 259 6.96 7.72 21.61
CA ASP A 259 7.97 6.78 21.11
C ASP A 259 7.25 5.61 20.40
N LEU A 260 7.78 5.15 19.26
CA LEU A 260 7.19 3.99 18.56
C LEU A 260 7.60 2.69 19.24
N ASP A 261 6.63 1.88 19.61
CA ASP A 261 6.80 0.56 20.21
C ASP A 261 6.72 -0.56 19.17
N LEU A 262 7.30 -1.71 19.47
CA LEU A 262 7.44 -2.83 18.53
C LEU A 262 6.62 -4.04 18.98
N LEU A 263 5.63 -4.42 18.17
CA LEU A 263 5.14 -5.80 18.20
C LEU A 263 5.95 -6.65 17.24
N PHE A 264 6.48 -7.77 17.73
CA PHE A 264 7.32 -8.66 16.95
C PHE A 264 6.76 -10.09 16.97
N THR A 265 6.25 -10.53 15.82
CA THR A 265 5.57 -11.82 15.70
C THR A 265 6.55 -12.98 15.51
N THR A 266 6.07 -14.20 15.75
CA THR A 266 6.85 -15.45 15.67
C THR A 266 6.12 -16.49 14.84
N VAL A 267 6.79 -17.45 14.17
CA VAL A 267 6.11 -18.39 13.25
C VAL A 267 6.32 -19.88 13.53
N TYR A 268 7.00 -20.22 14.63
CA TYR A 268 7.18 -21.61 15.05
C TYR A 268 6.32 -21.91 16.26
N ASP A 269 5.72 -23.09 16.25
CA ASP A 269 4.89 -23.59 17.35
C ASP A 269 5.68 -23.63 18.66
N GLY A 270 5.07 -23.11 19.73
CA GLY A 270 5.69 -22.98 21.05
C GLY A 270 6.47 -21.68 21.28
N ASP A 271 6.64 -20.85 20.24
CA ASP A 271 7.18 -19.50 20.37
C ASP A 271 6.07 -18.45 20.50
N HIS A 272 6.39 -17.33 21.14
CA HIS A 272 5.43 -16.29 21.49
C HIS A 272 5.76 -14.96 20.84
N THR A 273 4.76 -14.36 20.18
CA THR A 273 4.77 -12.95 19.77
C THR A 273 5.05 -12.07 20.99
N ARG A 274 5.87 -11.02 20.81
CA ARG A 274 6.30 -10.12 21.90
C ARG A 274 5.92 -8.67 21.63
N LEU A 275 5.50 -7.96 22.66
CA LEU A 275 5.36 -6.51 22.67
C LEU A 275 6.55 -5.89 23.42
N TRP A 276 7.24 -4.99 22.75
CA TRP A 276 8.41 -4.28 23.24
C TRP A 276 8.12 -2.79 23.32
N ARG A 277 8.06 -2.24 24.54
CA ARG A 277 7.91 -0.80 24.74
C ARG A 277 9.25 -0.10 24.51
N ASN A 278 9.25 0.99 23.74
CA ASN A 278 10.42 1.84 23.54
C ASN A 278 10.53 2.83 24.70
N ASP A 279 11.45 2.58 25.63
CA ASP A 279 11.72 3.49 26.76
C ASP A 279 12.66 4.65 26.37
N GLY A 280 12.82 4.89 25.07
CA GLY A 280 13.71 5.87 24.47
C GLY A 280 15.19 5.45 24.48
N ASN A 281 16.03 6.24 23.81
CA ASN A 281 17.47 5.99 23.67
C ASN A 281 17.81 4.58 23.13
N TRP A 282 16.97 4.02 22.26
CA TRP A 282 17.15 2.67 21.70
C TRP A 282 17.06 1.55 22.75
N ILE A 283 16.32 1.78 23.85
CA ILE A 283 16.06 0.79 24.90
C ILE A 283 14.63 0.27 24.72
N PHE A 284 14.51 -1.03 24.49
CA PHE A 284 13.23 -1.70 24.33
C PHE A 284 13.02 -2.73 25.45
N THR A 285 11.89 -2.65 26.15
CA THR A 285 11.53 -3.53 27.28
C THR A 285 10.38 -4.47 26.89
N ASP A 286 10.55 -5.78 27.11
CA ASP A 286 9.45 -6.75 26.92
C ASP A 286 8.37 -6.51 27.99
N VAL A 287 7.20 -6.10 27.53
CA VAL A 287 6.02 -5.82 28.36
C VAL A 287 4.87 -6.79 28.07
N THR A 288 5.10 -7.84 27.29
CA THR A 288 4.07 -8.75 26.77
C THR A 288 3.11 -9.25 27.85
N ASP A 289 3.64 -9.79 28.94
CA ASP A 289 2.83 -10.31 30.06
C ASP A 289 2.13 -9.18 30.82
N ALA A 290 2.84 -8.06 31.04
CA ALA A 290 2.31 -6.91 31.77
C ALA A 290 1.17 -6.22 31.00
N ALA A 291 1.23 -6.25 29.67
CA ALA A 291 0.21 -5.74 28.76
C ALA A 291 -0.98 -6.72 28.56
N GLY A 292 -0.96 -7.90 29.20
CA GLY A 292 -2.02 -8.89 29.06
C GLY A 292 -2.00 -9.68 27.75
N LEU A 293 -0.86 -9.67 27.04
CA LEU A 293 -0.67 -10.33 25.75
C LEU A 293 0.12 -11.65 25.84
N GLY A 294 0.40 -12.16 27.04
CA GLY A 294 1.19 -13.38 27.26
C GLY A 294 0.64 -14.65 26.60
N ASP A 295 -0.66 -14.68 26.29
CA ASP A 295 -1.33 -15.78 25.57
C ASP A 295 -1.33 -15.59 24.04
N LEU A 296 -0.61 -14.59 23.52
CA LEU A 296 -0.30 -14.52 22.09
C LEU A 296 0.66 -15.67 21.71
N VAL A 297 0.35 -16.32 20.60
CA VAL A 297 1.11 -17.45 20.06
C VAL A 297 1.78 -17.03 18.75
N ASP A 298 2.25 -18.01 17.99
CA ASP A 298 2.83 -17.82 16.67
C ASP A 298 1.81 -17.22 15.67
N SER A 299 2.24 -16.18 14.98
CA SER A 299 1.53 -15.54 13.88
C SER A 299 2.51 -14.94 12.86
N TYR A 300 2.13 -14.91 11.59
CA TYR A 300 2.92 -14.25 10.56
C TYR A 300 2.77 -12.72 10.54
N ALA A 301 1.71 -12.20 11.14
CA ALA A 301 1.26 -10.84 10.91
C ALA A 301 0.61 -10.24 12.16
N ALA A 302 0.67 -8.92 12.22
CA ALA A 302 -0.06 -8.10 13.16
C ALA A 302 -0.29 -6.73 12.54
N ALA A 303 -1.31 -6.02 13.03
CA ALA A 303 -1.59 -4.66 12.60
C ALA A 303 -2.13 -3.82 13.76
N TRP A 304 -1.76 -2.55 13.74
CA TRP A 304 -2.25 -1.52 14.65
C TRP A 304 -3.33 -0.69 13.99
N ALA A 305 -4.36 -0.34 14.75
CA ALA A 305 -5.37 0.66 14.40
C ALA A 305 -6.09 1.13 15.66
N ASP A 306 -6.46 2.41 15.74
CA ASP A 306 -7.45 2.88 16.73
C ASP A 306 -8.85 2.49 16.24
N PHE A 307 -9.26 1.25 16.57
CA PHE A 307 -10.41 0.57 15.96
C PHE A 307 -11.73 1.13 16.46
N ASP A 308 -11.80 1.50 17.74
CA ASP A 308 -13.00 2.09 18.34
C ASP A 308 -13.00 3.64 18.37
N ASN A 309 -11.92 4.26 17.89
CA ASN A 309 -11.73 5.71 17.75
C ASN A 309 -11.69 6.44 19.10
N ASP A 310 -11.12 5.82 20.12
CA ASP A 310 -10.91 6.43 21.44
C ASP A 310 -9.54 7.13 21.58
N GLY A 311 -8.64 6.87 20.64
CA GLY A 311 -7.32 7.47 20.57
C GLY A 311 -6.20 6.67 21.22
N ASP A 312 -6.47 5.43 21.63
CA ASP A 312 -5.47 4.46 22.02
C ASP A 312 -5.37 3.39 20.91
N LEU A 313 -4.15 3.04 20.46
CA LEU A 313 -4.01 2.07 19.37
C LEU A 313 -4.38 0.66 19.83
N ASP A 314 -5.30 0.02 19.11
CA ASP A 314 -5.68 -1.38 19.26
C ASP A 314 -4.83 -2.30 18.38
N LEU A 315 -4.85 -3.59 18.73
CA LEU A 315 -4.01 -4.60 18.09
C LEU A 315 -4.86 -5.72 17.49
N THR A 316 -4.51 -6.13 16.27
CA THR A 316 -4.91 -7.44 15.73
C THR A 316 -3.71 -8.33 15.50
N SER A 317 -3.78 -9.58 15.98
CA SER A 317 -2.78 -10.62 15.72
C SER A 317 -3.37 -12.00 15.98
N ASP A 318 -2.86 -13.03 15.30
CA ASP A 318 -3.36 -14.41 15.43
C ASP A 318 -4.91 -14.54 15.21
N GLY A 319 -5.45 -13.67 14.36
CA GLY A 319 -6.89 -13.63 14.08
C GLY A 319 -7.76 -13.16 15.25
N ARG A 320 -7.16 -12.52 16.26
CA ARG A 320 -7.82 -11.92 17.43
C ARG A 320 -7.71 -10.40 17.39
N ILE A 321 -8.70 -9.73 17.96
CA ILE A 321 -8.72 -8.27 18.15
C ILE A 321 -8.62 -7.97 19.64
N PHE A 322 -7.66 -7.11 19.98
CA PHE A 322 -7.32 -6.71 21.33
C PHE A 322 -7.55 -5.21 21.47
N ILE A 323 -8.48 -4.84 22.36
CA ILE A 323 -8.80 -3.44 22.63
C ILE A 323 -7.91 -2.90 23.75
N ASN A 324 -7.20 -1.83 23.44
CA ASN A 324 -6.36 -1.09 24.36
C ASN A 324 -7.23 -0.41 25.43
N GLN A 325 -6.80 -0.43 26.69
CA GLN A 325 -7.55 0.20 27.80
C GLN A 325 -7.07 1.62 28.14
N GLY A 326 -6.08 2.11 27.39
CA GLY A 326 -5.59 3.48 27.40
C GLY A 326 -4.73 3.87 28.59
N THR A 327 -4.00 4.98 28.41
CA THR A 327 -3.21 5.62 29.47
C THR A 327 -3.84 6.92 30.00
N GLY A 328 -4.78 7.50 29.24
CA GLY A 328 -5.25 8.87 29.44
C GLY A 328 -4.22 9.95 29.08
N LYS A 329 -3.12 9.58 28.40
CA LYS A 329 -2.21 10.53 27.75
C LYS A 329 -2.92 11.15 26.53
N ASN A 330 -2.40 12.28 26.06
CA ASN A 330 -2.93 12.97 24.89
C ASN A 330 -2.41 12.30 23.62
N TRP A 331 -3.16 12.45 22.53
CA TRP A 331 -2.85 11.83 21.25
C TRP A 331 -3.22 12.76 20.09
N LEU A 332 -2.80 12.43 18.88
CA LEU A 332 -3.28 13.05 17.65
C LEU A 332 -3.29 12.00 16.54
N ARG A 333 -4.42 11.88 15.83
CA ARG A 333 -4.51 11.07 14.62
C ARG A 333 -4.58 11.98 13.40
N VAL A 334 -3.77 11.70 12.39
CA VAL A 334 -3.70 12.49 11.15
C VAL A 334 -4.07 11.59 9.98
N LYS A 335 -5.26 11.84 9.41
CA LYS A 335 -5.73 11.15 8.22
C LYS A 335 -5.47 12.03 7.00
N LEU A 336 -4.66 11.53 6.09
CA LEU A 336 -4.34 12.23 4.85
C LEU A 336 -5.24 11.77 3.71
N GLU A 337 -5.59 12.71 2.84
CA GLU A 337 -6.25 12.40 1.56
C GLU A 337 -5.58 13.22 0.46
N ALA A 338 -4.95 12.56 -0.49
CA ALA A 338 -4.28 13.24 -1.59
C ALA A 338 -5.24 13.55 -2.74
N ASN A 339 -4.78 14.33 -3.72
CA ASN A 339 -5.63 14.79 -4.81
C ASN A 339 -6.00 13.70 -5.83
N GLY A 340 -5.35 12.52 -5.82
CA GLY A 340 -5.60 11.43 -6.77
C GLY A 340 -5.19 11.73 -8.21
N VAL A 341 -4.36 12.75 -8.41
CA VAL A 341 -3.92 13.27 -9.72
C VAL A 341 -2.40 13.28 -9.84
N THR A 342 -1.71 13.86 -8.85
CA THR A 342 -0.25 13.86 -8.78
C THR A 342 0.28 13.04 -7.63
N VAL A 343 -0.61 12.60 -6.74
CA VAL A 343 -0.33 11.72 -5.61
C VAL A 343 -1.50 10.76 -5.48
N ASN A 344 -1.21 9.46 -5.28
CA ASN A 344 -2.22 8.43 -5.00
C ASN A 344 -3.16 8.85 -3.87
N ARG A 345 -4.48 8.68 -4.05
CA ARG A 345 -5.49 9.20 -3.11
C ARG A 345 -5.27 8.78 -1.64
N PRO A 346 -4.88 7.52 -1.34
CA PRO A 346 -4.53 7.10 0.02
C PRO A 346 -3.34 7.82 0.65
N ALA A 347 -2.59 8.60 -0.12
CA ALA A 347 -1.37 9.28 0.28
C ALA A 347 -0.24 8.33 0.74
N ILE A 348 -0.22 7.09 0.24
CA ILE A 348 0.85 6.13 0.55
C ILE A 348 2.21 6.73 0.17
N GLY A 349 3.13 6.74 1.13
CA GLY A 349 4.45 7.39 1.03
C GLY A 349 4.50 8.81 1.60
N ALA A 350 3.36 9.46 1.87
CA ALA A 350 3.37 10.77 2.52
C ALA A 350 3.89 10.66 3.96
N GLN A 351 4.71 11.63 4.36
CA GLN A 351 5.27 11.73 5.71
C GLN A 351 4.73 12.93 6.46
N VAL A 352 4.42 12.76 7.73
CA VAL A 352 4.03 13.84 8.64
C VAL A 352 5.07 13.95 9.75
N ARG A 353 5.55 15.18 9.98
CA ARG A 353 6.48 15.51 11.05
C ARG A 353 5.89 16.54 12.00
N ILE A 354 6.15 16.34 13.28
CA ILE A 354 5.71 17.21 14.36
C ILE A 354 6.93 17.58 15.23
N ASP A 355 7.30 18.86 15.22
CA ASP A 355 8.33 19.39 16.13
C ASP A 355 7.73 19.53 17.53
N MET A 356 8.21 18.69 18.45
CA MET A 356 7.79 18.67 19.84
C MET A 356 8.56 19.68 20.70
N GLY A 357 9.57 20.34 20.11
CA GLY A 357 10.50 21.25 20.75
C GLY A 357 11.69 20.52 21.37
N GLY A 358 12.76 21.27 21.67
CA GLY A 358 13.95 20.71 22.31
C GLY A 358 14.77 19.75 21.44
N GLY A 359 14.51 19.72 20.12
CA GLY A 359 15.18 18.82 19.17
C GLY A 359 14.48 17.48 18.98
N VAL A 360 13.31 17.27 19.61
CA VAL A 360 12.47 16.08 19.42
C VAL A 360 11.49 16.35 18.29
N ILE A 361 11.51 15.50 17.27
CA ILE A 361 10.61 15.55 16.12
C ILE A 361 10.06 14.16 15.92
N GLN A 362 8.75 13.98 16.01
CA GLN A 362 8.12 12.70 15.66
C GLN A 362 7.84 12.67 14.16
N ALA A 363 8.21 11.60 13.46
CA ALA A 363 7.83 11.33 12.08
C ALA A 363 7.01 10.06 11.92
N ARG A 364 6.00 10.09 11.04
CA ARG A 364 5.20 8.93 10.62
C ARG A 364 4.98 8.98 9.11
N GLN A 365 4.84 7.82 8.47
CA GLN A 365 4.55 7.70 7.03
C GLN A 365 3.29 6.88 6.80
N VAL A 366 2.50 7.23 5.78
CA VAL A 366 1.40 6.38 5.34
C VAL A 366 1.95 5.15 4.63
N GLU A 367 1.66 3.97 5.16
CA GLU A 367 2.18 2.70 4.69
C GLU A 367 1.25 2.04 3.65
N GLY A 368 1.84 1.42 2.62
CA GLY A 368 1.13 0.56 1.67
C GLY A 368 1.31 -0.94 1.94
N GLY A 369 1.84 -1.29 3.12
CA GLY A 369 2.20 -2.64 3.54
C GLY A 369 3.58 -2.69 4.23
N THR A 370 3.74 -3.62 5.16
CA THR A 370 4.93 -3.81 6.00
C THR A 370 5.35 -5.27 6.06
N GLY A 371 6.66 -5.49 6.22
CA GLY A 371 7.25 -6.80 6.46
C GLY A 371 6.78 -7.87 5.49
N LYS A 372 6.20 -8.95 6.03
CA LYS A 372 5.65 -10.04 5.23
C LYS A 372 4.16 -9.81 4.92
N GLY A 373 3.83 -8.64 4.39
CA GLY A 373 2.48 -8.29 3.90
C GLY A 373 1.42 -8.16 5.00
N SER A 374 1.81 -7.51 6.10
CA SER A 374 0.85 -6.92 7.05
C SER A 374 0.64 -5.45 6.66
N GLN A 375 -0.40 -4.79 7.17
CA GLN A 375 -0.58 -3.37 6.96
C GLN A 375 -1.30 -2.77 8.16
N ASN A 376 -0.81 -1.65 8.69
CA ASN A 376 -1.48 -0.87 9.72
C ASN A 376 -2.57 0.01 9.10
N GLU A 377 -3.42 0.65 9.90
CA GLU A 377 -4.30 1.68 9.35
C GLU A 377 -3.52 2.83 8.69
N TRP A 378 -4.13 3.51 7.71
CA TRP A 378 -3.50 4.67 7.06
C TRP A 378 -3.48 5.93 7.93
N THR A 379 -4.32 5.99 8.96
CA THR A 379 -4.36 7.12 9.86
C THR A 379 -3.10 7.13 10.70
N LEU A 380 -2.29 8.18 10.57
CA LEU A 380 -1.03 8.29 11.31
C LEU A 380 -1.33 8.63 12.76
N HIS A 381 -0.75 7.87 13.68
CA HIS A 381 -0.93 8.04 15.11
C HIS A 381 0.30 8.64 15.78
N PHE A 382 0.07 9.62 16.65
CA PHE A 382 1.09 10.33 17.41
C PHE A 382 0.68 10.43 18.88
N GLY A 383 1.44 9.77 19.76
CA GLY A 383 1.37 9.99 21.20
C GLY A 383 1.93 11.37 21.56
N MET A 384 1.15 12.11 22.34
CA MET A 384 1.47 13.47 22.76
C MET A 384 1.81 13.54 24.25
N GLY A 385 1.78 12.40 24.95
CA GLY A 385 2.07 12.30 26.38
C GLY A 385 1.23 13.29 27.19
N THR A 386 1.91 14.15 27.95
CA THR A 386 1.26 15.16 28.80
C THR A 386 1.03 16.51 28.09
N ARG A 387 1.38 16.62 26.80
CA ARG A 387 1.25 17.87 26.05
C ARG A 387 -0.22 18.23 25.88
N THR A 388 -0.54 19.51 26.06
CA THR A 388 -1.87 20.06 25.80
C THR A 388 -1.88 21.19 24.77
N ALA A 389 -0.70 21.71 24.41
CA ALA A 389 -0.57 22.80 23.45
C ALA A 389 -0.75 22.26 22.02
N PRO A 390 -1.43 23.00 21.13
CA PRO A 390 -1.49 22.66 19.72
C PRO A 390 -0.11 22.44 19.08
N VAL A 391 -0.10 21.72 17.98
CA VAL A 391 1.10 21.40 17.19
C VAL A 391 0.96 21.89 15.75
N ALA A 392 2.06 21.95 15.02
CA ALA A 392 2.05 22.17 13.58
C ALA A 392 2.46 20.88 12.87
N LEU A 393 1.80 20.56 11.76
CA LEU A 393 2.12 19.41 10.92
C LEU A 393 2.94 19.88 9.71
N GLU A 394 4.14 19.33 9.55
CA GLU A 394 4.90 19.40 8.29
C GLU A 394 4.60 18.12 7.51
N ILE A 395 3.89 18.25 6.39
CA ILE A 395 3.52 17.13 5.53
C ILE A 395 4.41 17.16 4.30
N LEU A 396 5.11 16.08 4.01
CA LEU A 396 5.80 15.82 2.75
C LEU A 396 4.95 14.84 1.95
N TRP A 397 4.38 15.30 0.84
CA TRP A 397 3.63 14.47 -0.08
C TRP A 397 4.58 13.73 -1.04
N PRO A 398 4.21 12.54 -1.54
CA PRO A 398 4.88 11.92 -2.68
C PRO A 398 5.05 12.91 -3.84
N GLY A 399 6.17 12.84 -4.55
CA GLY A 399 6.58 13.83 -5.55
C GLY A 399 7.22 15.11 -4.96
N GLY A 400 7.33 15.21 -3.62
CA GLY A 400 8.16 16.21 -2.94
C GLY A 400 7.47 17.53 -2.57
N GLU A 401 6.15 17.66 -2.79
CA GLU A 401 5.41 18.83 -2.32
C GLU A 401 5.34 18.86 -0.79
N THR A 402 5.50 20.04 -0.19
CA THR A 402 5.36 20.20 1.27
C THR A 402 4.18 21.09 1.64
N GLN A 403 3.45 20.70 2.68
CA GLN A 403 2.31 21.43 3.23
C GLN A 403 2.49 21.62 4.74
N LEU A 404 2.28 22.85 5.20
CA LEU A 404 2.28 23.19 6.62
C LEU A 404 0.84 23.40 7.10
N VAL A 405 0.44 22.67 8.14
CA VAL A 405 -0.84 22.87 8.83
C VAL A 405 -0.57 23.40 10.24
N PRO A 406 -0.70 24.71 10.49
CA PRO A 406 -0.46 25.29 11.81
C PRO A 406 -1.63 25.03 12.77
N ASP A 407 -1.34 25.12 14.08
CA ASP A 407 -2.32 25.22 15.16
C ASP A 407 -3.33 24.06 15.26
N VAL A 408 -2.88 22.82 15.07
CA VAL A 408 -3.69 21.60 15.21
C VAL A 408 -3.86 21.24 16.69
N ALA A 409 -5.10 21.22 17.17
CA ALA A 409 -5.42 20.77 18.53
C ALA A 409 -5.24 19.25 18.70
N LEU A 410 -5.03 18.80 19.93
CA LEU A 410 -4.80 17.39 20.27
C LEU A 410 -6.12 16.68 20.62
N ASN A 411 -6.06 15.36 20.80
CA ASN A 411 -7.14 14.44 21.15
C ASN A 411 -8.28 14.43 20.13
N GLN A 412 -7.89 14.34 18.86
CA GLN A 412 -8.80 14.27 17.73
C GLN A 412 -8.14 13.56 16.55
N THR A 413 -8.98 13.10 15.63
CA THR A 413 -8.56 12.78 14.27
C THR A 413 -8.72 14.03 13.41
N VAL A 414 -7.60 14.56 12.90
CA VAL A 414 -7.61 15.65 11.92
C VAL A 414 -7.52 15.05 10.53
N GLU A 415 -8.44 15.46 9.65
CA GLU A 415 -8.37 15.13 8.22
C GLU A 415 -7.66 16.28 7.49
N VAL A 416 -6.64 15.95 6.70
CA VAL A 416 -5.89 16.92 5.90
C VAL A 416 -5.88 16.48 4.44
N THR A 417 -6.45 17.31 3.58
CA THR A 417 -6.45 17.10 2.14
C THR A 417 -5.27 17.84 1.49
N GLN A 418 -4.58 17.17 0.56
CA GLN A 418 -3.61 17.85 -0.32
C GLN A 418 -4.35 18.91 -1.14
N PRO A 419 -3.84 20.15 -1.24
CA PRO A 419 -4.40 21.15 -2.13
C PRO A 419 -4.51 20.60 -3.55
N GLN A 420 -5.64 20.86 -4.21
CA GLN A 420 -5.80 20.47 -5.61
C GLN A 420 -4.74 21.18 -6.46
N GLN A 421 -3.88 20.41 -7.11
CA GLN A 421 -2.98 20.94 -8.10
C GLN A 421 -3.78 21.12 -9.39
N MET A 422 -3.90 22.37 -9.86
CA MET A 422 -4.57 22.62 -11.12
C MET A 422 -3.74 21.99 -12.24
N VAL A 423 -4.18 20.87 -12.81
CA VAL A 423 -3.61 20.35 -14.06
C VAL A 423 -3.99 21.33 -15.16
N VAL A 424 -3.05 22.23 -15.46
CA VAL A 424 -3.11 23.09 -16.64
C VAL A 424 -2.57 22.26 -17.79
N ASP A 425 -3.40 21.96 -18.78
CA ASP A 425 -2.90 21.50 -20.07
C ASP A 425 -2.00 22.60 -20.66
N PRO A 426 -0.68 22.37 -20.82
CA PRO A 426 0.25 23.40 -21.27
C PRO A 426 -0.02 23.88 -22.70
N GLU A 427 -0.88 23.22 -23.48
CA GLU A 427 -1.28 23.70 -24.82
C GLU A 427 -2.31 24.84 -24.80
N ILE A 428 -2.95 25.17 -23.67
CA ILE A 428 -4.17 26.01 -23.65
C ILE A 428 -3.97 27.45 -23.11
N LEU A 429 -2.88 27.77 -22.42
CA LEU A 429 -2.60 29.16 -21.97
C LEU A 429 -1.49 29.81 -22.78
N THR A 430 -1.79 30.20 -24.02
CA THR A 430 -0.92 31.12 -24.75
C THR A 430 -1.28 32.57 -24.41
N PRO A 431 -0.34 33.36 -23.85
CA PRO A 431 -0.53 34.81 -23.78
C PRO A 431 -0.83 35.35 -25.18
N PHE A 432 -1.72 36.34 -25.28
CA PHE A 432 -1.97 37.03 -26.54
C PHE A 432 -1.44 38.46 -26.50
N ALA A 433 -1.09 39.00 -27.66
CA ALA A 433 -0.54 40.33 -27.77
C ALA A 433 -1.57 41.34 -28.29
N VAL A 434 -1.71 42.47 -27.60
CA VAL A 434 -2.38 43.67 -28.13
C VAL A 434 -1.35 44.53 -28.83
N SER A 435 -1.57 44.84 -30.10
CA SER A 435 -0.66 45.70 -30.88
C SER A 435 -1.44 46.76 -31.65
N ASN A 436 -0.76 47.88 -31.93
CA ASN A 436 -1.31 48.98 -32.72
C ASN A 436 -0.45 49.18 -33.97
N THR A 437 -1.07 49.14 -35.14
CA THR A 437 -0.41 49.32 -36.45
C THR A 437 -0.19 50.79 -36.81
N PHE A 438 -0.79 51.73 -36.09
CA PHE A 438 -0.61 53.17 -36.30
C PHE A 438 0.57 53.72 -35.49
N LYS A 439 1.21 54.78 -36.00
CA LYS A 439 2.36 55.44 -35.34
C LYS A 439 2.00 56.17 -34.04
N ASN A 440 0.74 56.55 -33.84
CA ASN A 440 0.31 57.27 -32.64
C ASN A 440 -0.03 56.28 -31.51
N PRO A 441 0.35 56.56 -30.26
CA PRO A 441 -0.02 55.73 -29.11
C PRO A 441 -1.55 55.53 -28.99
N MET A 442 -1.97 54.31 -28.66
CA MET A 442 -3.37 53.98 -28.38
C MET A 442 -3.48 53.35 -26.99
N ASN A 443 -4.44 53.84 -26.20
CA ASN A 443 -4.81 53.23 -24.93
C ASN A 443 -5.78 52.08 -25.18
N PHE A 444 -5.59 50.97 -24.46
CA PHE A 444 -6.52 49.85 -24.46
C PHE A 444 -6.87 49.41 -23.03
N THR A 445 -8.00 48.73 -22.90
CA THR A 445 -8.46 48.03 -21.70
C THR A 445 -8.78 46.58 -22.06
N VAL A 446 -8.56 45.68 -21.11
CA VAL A 446 -8.88 44.26 -21.21
C VAL A 446 -9.75 43.89 -20.01
N SER A 447 -10.84 43.19 -20.26
CA SER A 447 -11.73 42.66 -19.22
C SER A 447 -12.22 41.27 -19.60
N ASP A 448 -12.51 40.43 -18.62
CA ASP A 448 -13.22 39.16 -18.77
C ASP A 448 -14.66 39.26 -18.23
N ASP A 449 -15.46 38.23 -18.47
CA ASP A 449 -16.85 38.10 -18.02
C ASP A 449 -17.06 36.93 -17.03
N ALA A 450 -15.99 36.36 -16.45
CA ALA A 450 -16.06 35.14 -15.67
C ALA A 450 -15.24 35.19 -14.38
N GLY A 451 -15.86 34.84 -13.26
CA GLY A 451 -15.19 34.84 -11.94
C GLY A 451 -14.06 33.80 -11.79
N TRP A 452 -13.94 32.85 -12.72
CA TRP A 452 -12.86 31.87 -12.79
C TRP A 452 -11.73 32.29 -13.74
N LEU A 453 -11.84 33.42 -14.43
CA LEU A 453 -10.88 33.93 -15.40
C LEU A 453 -10.31 35.27 -14.92
N SER A 454 -9.07 35.57 -15.27
CA SER A 454 -8.48 36.89 -15.05
C SER A 454 -7.39 37.19 -16.07
N VAL A 455 -7.15 38.48 -16.31
CA VAL A 455 -6.19 38.96 -17.31
C VAL A 455 -5.24 40.00 -16.71
N SER A 456 -3.99 40.01 -17.18
CA SER A 456 -3.00 41.00 -16.73
C SER A 456 -2.01 41.37 -17.83
N PRO A 457 -1.77 42.66 -18.12
CA PRO A 457 -2.42 43.83 -17.50
C PRO A 457 -3.85 44.08 -18.04
N VAL A 458 -4.74 44.62 -17.20
CA VAL A 458 -6.12 44.99 -17.59
C VAL A 458 -6.21 46.28 -18.41
N ALA A 459 -5.10 46.99 -18.58
CA ALA A 459 -5.01 48.19 -19.43
C ALA A 459 -3.56 48.45 -19.83
N GLY A 460 -3.36 49.17 -20.93
CA GLY A 460 -2.02 49.53 -21.38
C GLY A 460 -2.02 50.56 -22.51
N ILE A 461 -0.82 50.86 -23.00
CA ILE A 461 -0.59 51.79 -24.11
C ILE A 461 0.26 51.11 -25.16
N CYS A 462 -0.29 50.88 -26.35
CA CYS A 462 0.47 50.40 -27.50
C CYS A 462 1.06 51.60 -28.24
N SER A 463 2.39 51.74 -28.25
CA SER A 463 3.11 52.77 -29.01
C SER A 463 4.20 52.13 -29.88
N ASN A 464 4.45 52.70 -31.07
CA ASN A 464 5.53 52.29 -31.98
C ASN A 464 5.49 50.84 -32.52
N GLY A 465 4.32 50.22 -32.61
CA GLY A 465 4.18 48.87 -33.19
C GLY A 465 4.74 47.73 -32.34
N LEU A 466 5.14 48.00 -31.08
CA LEU A 466 5.54 46.96 -30.14
C LEU A 466 4.28 46.35 -29.48
N PRO A 467 4.09 45.03 -29.53
CA PRO A 467 2.98 44.37 -28.85
C PRO A 467 3.09 44.48 -27.32
N THR A 468 1.95 44.63 -26.65
CA THR A 468 1.81 44.41 -25.21
C THR A 468 1.21 43.03 -24.98
N GLU A 469 1.95 42.17 -24.29
CA GLU A 469 1.50 40.82 -23.96
C GLU A 469 0.48 40.85 -22.81
N ILE A 470 -0.60 40.10 -22.96
CA ILE A 470 -1.65 39.92 -21.97
C ILE A 470 -1.59 38.48 -21.47
N GLN A 471 -1.29 38.34 -20.18
CA GLN A 471 -1.39 37.08 -19.46
C GLN A 471 -2.85 36.74 -19.20
N VAL A 472 -3.20 35.47 -19.41
CA VAL A 472 -4.52 34.92 -19.11
C VAL A 472 -4.34 33.90 -18.00
N ASN A 473 -5.01 34.08 -16.87
CA ASN A 473 -4.98 33.19 -15.71
C ASN A 473 -6.39 32.70 -15.40
N TYR A 474 -6.53 31.54 -14.76
CA TYR A 474 -7.82 31.01 -14.34
C TYR A 474 -7.76 30.38 -12.94
N SER A 475 -8.92 30.04 -12.38
CA SER A 475 -9.07 29.29 -11.13
C SER A 475 -10.23 28.30 -11.24
N CYS A 476 -9.98 27.02 -10.98
CA CYS A 476 -11.01 25.98 -10.97
C CYS A 476 -11.51 25.61 -9.55
N VAL A 477 -10.99 26.25 -8.50
CA VAL A 477 -11.22 25.89 -7.08
C VAL A 477 -12.70 25.79 -6.69
N SER A 478 -13.58 26.53 -7.38
CA SER A 478 -15.03 26.54 -7.13
C SER A 478 -15.86 25.96 -8.27
N LEU A 479 -15.25 25.34 -9.28
CA LEU A 479 -15.93 24.84 -10.48
C LEU A 479 -16.19 23.34 -10.36
N THR A 480 -17.42 22.91 -10.66
CA THR A 480 -17.77 21.49 -10.82
C THR A 480 -17.34 20.98 -12.19
N THR A 481 -17.35 19.67 -12.41
CA THR A 481 -17.19 19.06 -13.74
C THR A 481 -18.10 19.70 -14.78
N GLY A 482 -17.54 20.02 -15.94
CA GLY A 482 -18.25 20.66 -17.04
C GLY A 482 -17.37 21.49 -17.95
N VAL A 483 -17.99 22.06 -18.98
CA VAL A 483 -17.33 22.98 -19.92
C VAL A 483 -17.77 24.40 -19.57
N TYR A 484 -16.81 25.25 -19.25
CA TYR A 484 -16.99 26.66 -18.94
C TYR A 484 -16.49 27.49 -20.10
N THR A 485 -17.28 28.49 -20.49
CA THR A 485 -16.91 29.43 -21.55
C THR A 485 -16.91 30.85 -21.01
N ALA A 486 -15.95 31.65 -21.46
CA ALA A 486 -15.81 33.05 -21.10
C ALA A 486 -15.30 33.84 -22.31
N THR A 487 -15.45 35.16 -22.24
CA THR A 487 -15.02 36.09 -23.26
C THR A 487 -14.08 37.14 -22.66
N ILE A 488 -12.84 37.17 -23.14
CA ILE A 488 -11.95 38.31 -22.91
C ILE A 488 -12.26 39.38 -23.95
N THR A 489 -12.60 40.58 -23.48
CA THR A 489 -12.90 41.74 -24.31
C THR A 489 -11.72 42.72 -24.27
N VAL A 490 -11.15 43.02 -25.44
CA VAL A 490 -10.13 44.06 -25.62
C VAL A 490 -10.78 45.27 -26.29
N ALA A 491 -10.78 46.40 -25.60
CA ALA A 491 -11.31 47.67 -26.12
C ALA A 491 -10.20 48.71 -26.25
N GLY A 492 -10.12 49.35 -27.42
CA GLY A 492 -9.14 50.40 -27.71
C GLY A 492 -9.86 51.65 -28.23
N ALA A 493 -9.72 52.77 -27.52
CA ALA A 493 -10.34 54.02 -27.93
C ALA A 493 -9.74 54.50 -29.26
N GLY A 494 -10.53 54.46 -30.34
CA GLY A 494 -10.09 54.84 -31.68
C GLY A 494 -9.61 53.68 -32.57
N ALA A 495 -9.66 52.43 -32.10
CA ALA A 495 -9.41 51.28 -32.96
C ALA A 495 -10.66 50.93 -33.79
N THR A 496 -10.50 50.69 -35.09
CA THR A 496 -11.62 50.36 -36.00
C THR A 496 -12.19 48.97 -35.78
N ASN A 497 -11.47 48.12 -35.07
CA ASN A 497 -11.85 46.77 -34.69
C ASN A 497 -12.17 46.65 -33.20
N SER A 498 -12.41 47.77 -32.49
CA SER A 498 -12.77 47.72 -31.06
C SER A 498 -14.29 47.61 -30.86
N PRO A 499 -14.77 46.77 -29.92
CA PRO A 499 -14.00 45.80 -29.15
C PRO A 499 -13.67 44.53 -29.96
N GLN A 500 -12.57 43.86 -29.61
CA GLN A 500 -12.28 42.48 -30.02
C GLN A 500 -12.64 41.52 -28.88
N ALA A 501 -13.18 40.35 -29.24
CA ALA A 501 -13.52 39.29 -28.31
C ALA A 501 -12.59 38.08 -28.54
N VAL A 502 -12.04 37.55 -27.46
CA VAL A 502 -11.27 36.30 -27.44
C VAL A 502 -12.07 35.30 -26.62
N ALA A 503 -12.53 34.25 -27.27
CA ALA A 503 -13.26 33.18 -26.59
C ALA A 503 -12.29 32.29 -25.81
N VAL A 504 -12.64 31.99 -24.57
CA VAL A 504 -11.91 31.09 -23.67
C VAL A 504 -12.83 29.93 -23.31
N THR A 505 -12.33 28.71 -23.44
CA THR A 505 -13.03 27.50 -23.02
C THR A 505 -12.17 26.76 -22.01
N LEU A 506 -12.73 26.44 -20.85
CA LEU A 506 -12.12 25.64 -19.79
C LEU A 506 -12.95 24.36 -19.63
N THR A 507 -12.31 23.20 -19.76
CA THR A 507 -12.96 21.91 -19.48
C THR A 507 -12.50 21.42 -18.12
N VAL A 508 -13.44 21.24 -17.20
CA VAL A 508 -13.21 20.60 -15.90
C VAL A 508 -13.72 19.15 -16.02
N GLY A 509 -12.82 18.19 -15.87
CA GLY A 509 -13.13 16.76 -15.98
C GLY A 509 -13.99 16.22 -14.82
N PRO A 510 -14.64 15.05 -15.00
CA PRO A 510 -15.29 14.33 -13.90
C PRO A 510 -14.27 13.95 -12.83
N HIS A 511 -14.74 13.96 -11.59
CA HIS A 511 -14.04 13.25 -10.52
C HIS A 511 -14.01 11.75 -10.89
N PRO A 512 -12.91 11.01 -10.68
CA PRO A 512 -12.76 9.60 -11.11
C PRO A 512 -13.93 8.67 -10.75
N GLU A 513 -14.65 9.00 -9.68
CA GLU A 513 -15.88 8.34 -9.19
C GLU A 513 -17.05 8.28 -10.21
N ASP A 514 -17.05 9.11 -11.26
CA ASP A 514 -18.16 9.21 -12.23
C ASP A 514 -17.93 8.47 -13.57
N LEU A 515 -16.77 7.83 -13.77
CA LEU A 515 -16.44 7.17 -15.04
C LEU A 515 -16.91 5.70 -15.08
N PRO A 516 -17.76 5.30 -16.04
CA PRO A 516 -18.03 3.88 -16.28
C PRO A 516 -16.77 3.22 -16.88
N VAL A 517 -16.05 2.43 -16.08
CA VAL A 517 -14.84 1.74 -16.53
C VAL A 517 -15.20 0.43 -17.24
N THR A 518 -14.77 0.28 -18.50
CA THR A 518 -14.73 -1.01 -19.20
C THR A 518 -13.41 -1.69 -18.89
N ASP A 519 -13.38 -2.60 -17.91
CA ASP A 519 -12.14 -3.27 -17.52
C ASP A 519 -11.84 -4.48 -18.40
N SER A 520 -10.67 -4.48 -19.04
CA SER A 520 -10.07 -5.68 -19.60
C SER A 520 -8.66 -5.83 -19.02
N PHE A 521 -8.47 -6.83 -18.17
CA PHE A 521 -7.15 -7.26 -17.72
C PHE A 521 -6.64 -8.36 -18.65
N GLU A 522 -5.48 -8.16 -19.28
CA GLU A 522 -4.76 -9.26 -19.91
C GLU A 522 -4.03 -10.05 -18.82
N ALA A 523 -4.50 -11.27 -18.53
CA ALA A 523 -3.83 -12.16 -17.61
C ALA A 523 -2.47 -12.60 -18.19
N TYR A 524 -1.36 -12.19 -17.56
CA TYR A 524 -0.05 -12.72 -17.87
C TYR A 524 0.20 -14.01 -17.08
N ALA A 525 0.32 -15.14 -17.77
CA ALA A 525 0.77 -16.40 -17.20
C ALA A 525 2.26 -16.60 -17.53
N PRO A 526 3.21 -16.31 -16.62
CA PRO A 526 4.60 -16.68 -16.85
C PRO A 526 4.70 -18.20 -16.88
N GLY A 527 5.43 -18.73 -17.87
CA GLY A 527 5.60 -20.16 -18.08
C GLY A 527 6.09 -20.86 -16.80
N LEU A 528 5.35 -21.90 -16.39
CA LEU A 528 5.68 -22.80 -15.27
C LEU A 528 7.11 -23.34 -15.41
N SER A 529 8.06 -22.69 -14.74
CA SER A 529 9.38 -23.23 -14.46
C SER A 529 9.29 -23.95 -13.12
N LEU A 530 9.15 -25.29 -13.16
CA LEU A 530 9.32 -26.18 -11.99
C LEU A 530 10.76 -26.08 -11.46
N GLY A 531 11.02 -25.06 -10.63
CA GLY A 531 12.31 -24.79 -10.01
C GLY A 531 12.31 -25.12 -8.53
N GLY A 532 12.62 -26.38 -8.19
CA GLY A 532 13.28 -26.79 -6.95
C GLY A 532 12.74 -26.26 -5.61
N PHE A 533 11.56 -26.72 -5.18
CA PHE A 533 11.20 -26.71 -3.75
C PHE A 533 12.02 -27.78 -3.00
N ASN A 534 12.98 -27.36 -2.19
CA ASN A 534 13.59 -28.18 -1.13
C ASN A 534 13.36 -27.48 0.21
N GLY A 535 12.56 -28.12 1.07
CA GLY A 535 12.31 -27.73 2.47
C GLY A 535 10.96 -28.24 3.00
N TRP A 536 10.98 -29.43 3.60
CA TRP A 536 9.95 -30.13 4.40
C TRP A 536 8.48 -29.70 4.32
N ALA A 537 7.70 -30.48 3.57
CA ALA A 537 6.25 -30.56 3.68
C ALA A 537 5.87 -31.66 4.71
N GLY A 538 5.29 -31.24 5.83
CA GLY A 538 4.39 -32.09 6.61
C GLY A 538 2.97 -31.94 6.05
N TYR A 539 2.53 -32.93 5.28
CA TYR A 539 1.15 -33.27 4.91
C TYR A 539 0.13 -32.13 4.62
N ALA A 540 -0.11 -31.85 3.33
CA ALA A 540 -1.44 -31.65 2.76
C ALA A 540 -1.38 -31.92 1.23
N GLY A 541 -2.44 -32.51 0.68
CA GLY A 541 -2.44 -33.26 -0.58
C GLY A 541 -2.22 -32.47 -1.87
N ALA A 542 -1.68 -33.17 -2.86
CA ALA A 542 -1.35 -32.68 -4.19
C ALA A 542 -2.61 -32.40 -5.06
N GLY A 543 -2.66 -31.20 -5.65
CA GLY A 543 -3.53 -30.86 -6.78
C GLY A 543 -2.70 -30.71 -8.06
N VAL A 544 -3.01 -31.54 -9.06
CA VAL A 544 -2.39 -31.56 -10.39
C VAL A 544 -3.11 -30.55 -11.31
N VAL A 545 -2.32 -29.82 -12.11
CA VAL A 545 -2.76 -28.86 -13.14
C VAL A 545 -3.45 -29.56 -14.31
N THR A 546 -4.57 -29.01 -14.82
CA THR A 546 -5.01 -29.25 -16.22
C THR A 546 -5.64 -28.02 -16.91
N SER A 547 -4.95 -27.57 -17.96
CA SER A 547 -5.36 -26.95 -19.25
C SER A 547 -5.98 -25.54 -19.35
N LEU A 548 -5.27 -24.69 -20.13
CA LEU A 548 -5.65 -23.44 -20.79
C LEU A 548 -6.68 -23.63 -21.93
N SER A 549 -7.47 -22.59 -22.21
CA SER A 549 -8.08 -22.34 -23.53
C SER A 549 -7.71 -20.92 -24.01
N TYR A 550 -6.95 -20.84 -25.10
CA TYR A 550 -6.55 -19.60 -25.77
C TYR A 550 -7.54 -19.31 -26.92
N LEU A 551 -8.09 -18.10 -26.99
CA LEU A 551 -8.83 -17.61 -28.17
C LEU A 551 -7.98 -16.51 -28.80
N ALA A 552 -7.13 -16.90 -29.75
CA ALA A 552 -6.39 -15.95 -30.58
C ALA A 552 -7.37 -15.23 -31.51
N GLN A 553 -7.56 -13.92 -31.35
CA GLN A 553 -8.07 -13.09 -32.44
C GLN A 553 -6.94 -12.88 -33.45
N THR A 554 -7.15 -13.31 -34.70
CA THR A 554 -6.26 -12.98 -35.81
C THR A 554 -6.63 -11.60 -36.39
N PRO A 555 -5.66 -10.75 -36.79
CA PRO A 555 -5.94 -9.46 -37.40
C PRO A 555 -6.54 -9.60 -38.82
N PRO A 556 -7.28 -8.59 -39.34
CA PRO A 556 -8.01 -8.68 -40.59
C PRO A 556 -7.07 -8.68 -41.81
N GLY A 557 -7.16 -9.69 -42.69
CA GLY A 557 -6.45 -9.61 -43.99
C GLY A 557 -6.18 -10.88 -44.82
N TYR A 558 -6.55 -12.10 -44.41
CA TYR A 558 -6.33 -13.31 -45.22
C TYR A 558 -7.58 -14.19 -45.31
N PRO A 559 -7.88 -14.80 -46.49
CA PRO A 559 -9.08 -15.62 -46.67
C PRO A 559 -8.93 -16.98 -45.99
N LEU A 560 -9.98 -17.42 -45.30
CA LEU A 560 -10.10 -18.74 -44.68
C LEU A 560 -10.00 -19.86 -45.73
N PRO A 561 -9.24 -20.94 -45.50
CA PRO A 561 -9.54 -22.21 -46.12
C PRO A 561 -10.69 -22.88 -45.36
N SER A 562 -11.74 -23.23 -46.10
CA SER A 562 -12.77 -24.16 -45.67
C SER A 562 -12.13 -25.52 -45.39
N GLU A 563 -12.13 -25.97 -44.14
CA GLU A 563 -12.37 -27.37 -43.72
C GLU A 563 -12.17 -27.54 -42.20
N ASN A 564 -13.17 -28.15 -41.55
CA ASN A 564 -13.18 -28.52 -40.15
C ASN A 564 -12.07 -29.54 -39.84
N HIS A 565 -11.15 -29.21 -38.94
CA HIS A 565 -10.32 -30.20 -38.25
C HIS A 565 -10.26 -29.91 -36.75
N THR A 566 -11.18 -30.51 -36.01
CA THR A 566 -11.07 -30.72 -34.56
C THR A 566 -10.08 -31.87 -34.34
N GLN A 567 -8.88 -31.61 -33.83
CA GLN A 567 -8.03 -32.67 -33.28
C GLN A 567 -8.36 -32.85 -31.80
N ALA A 568 -9.02 -33.96 -31.48
CA ALA A 568 -9.23 -34.44 -30.13
C ALA A 568 -7.95 -35.12 -29.62
N LEU A 569 -7.46 -34.72 -28.45
CA LEU A 569 -6.44 -35.47 -27.70
C LEU A 569 -7.14 -36.54 -26.85
N ASN A 570 -6.77 -37.81 -27.06
CA ASN A 570 -7.32 -38.98 -26.39
C ASN A 570 -6.90 -39.04 -24.91
N VAL A 571 -7.87 -39.21 -24.02
CA VAL A 571 -7.70 -39.46 -22.58
C VAL A 571 -7.65 -40.98 -22.37
N SER A 572 -6.51 -41.61 -22.66
CA SER A 572 -6.30 -43.04 -22.39
C SER A 572 -4.99 -43.40 -21.68
N ASP A 573 -4.14 -42.43 -21.32
CA ASP A 573 -2.81 -42.72 -20.72
C ASP A 573 -2.67 -42.33 -19.24
N LEU A 574 -3.78 -42.16 -18.51
CA LEU A 574 -3.80 -41.90 -17.06
C LEU A 574 -4.64 -42.94 -16.31
N MET A 575 -4.27 -44.21 -16.47
CA MET A 575 -4.65 -45.27 -15.53
C MET A 575 -3.46 -46.19 -15.30
N ASP A 576 -2.59 -45.82 -14.35
CA ASP A 576 -2.02 -46.83 -13.46
C ASP A 576 -1.56 -46.17 -12.16
N HIS A 577 -2.30 -46.46 -11.08
CA HIS A 577 -1.96 -46.44 -9.66
C HIS A 577 -3.20 -46.10 -8.83
N GLY A 578 -3.88 -47.16 -8.41
CA GLY A 578 -5.04 -47.07 -7.54
C GLY A 578 -4.67 -46.64 -6.12
N VAL A 579 -5.51 -45.80 -5.53
CA VAL A 579 -5.73 -45.75 -4.09
C VAL A 579 -7.24 -45.64 -3.85
N ARG A 580 -7.79 -46.62 -3.13
CA ARG A 580 -9.13 -46.57 -2.54
C ARG A 580 -9.02 -46.04 -1.11
N GLY A 581 -9.92 -45.13 -0.76
CA GLY A 581 -10.42 -44.82 0.59
C GLY A 581 -11.64 -43.91 0.37
N ALA A 582 -12.88 -44.28 0.71
CA ALA A 582 -13.43 -44.21 2.07
C ALA A 582 -12.89 -42.91 2.72
N ASP A 583 -13.63 -41.80 2.69
CA ASP A 583 -14.78 -41.58 3.57
C ASP A 583 -15.82 -40.62 2.94
N GLY A 584 -17.10 -40.85 3.26
CA GLY A 584 -18.20 -40.04 2.75
C GLY A 584 -18.21 -38.63 3.33
N LEU A 585 -17.97 -37.64 2.48
CA LEU A 585 -18.37 -36.23 2.66
C LEU A 585 -18.97 -35.75 1.34
N GLY A 586 -20.20 -35.25 1.40
CA GLY A 586 -20.91 -34.70 0.24
C GLY A 586 -20.17 -33.48 -0.30
N VAL A 587 -19.98 -33.43 -1.61
CA VAL A 587 -19.48 -32.24 -2.32
C VAL A 587 -20.65 -31.29 -2.52
N ASN A 588 -20.65 -30.15 -1.81
CA ASN A 588 -21.41 -28.99 -2.24
C ASN A 588 -20.56 -28.27 -3.30
N LEU A 589 -21.04 -28.29 -4.55
CA LEU A 589 -20.53 -27.46 -5.63
C LEU A 589 -21.45 -26.23 -5.71
N ASP A 590 -21.06 -25.14 -5.04
CA ASP A 590 -21.69 -23.84 -5.28
C ASP A 590 -21.07 -23.23 -6.55
N LEU A 591 -21.77 -23.43 -7.66
CA LEU A 591 -21.54 -22.73 -8.92
C LEU A 591 -22.54 -21.57 -8.97
N MET A 592 -22.10 -20.37 -8.58
CA MET A 592 -22.94 -19.18 -8.68
C MET A 592 -22.96 -18.71 -10.14
N VAL A 593 -23.95 -19.17 -10.90
CA VAL A 593 -24.32 -18.58 -12.19
C VAL A 593 -25.07 -17.28 -11.91
N LEU A 594 -24.56 -16.15 -12.40
CA LEU A 594 -25.32 -14.89 -12.47
C LEU A 594 -26.48 -15.06 -13.46
N ALA A 595 -27.57 -15.67 -12.99
CA ALA A 595 -28.87 -15.62 -13.62
C ALA A 595 -29.90 -15.31 -12.54
N SER A 596 -30.67 -14.23 -12.70
CA SER A 596 -31.74 -13.82 -11.79
C SER A 596 -32.96 -14.77 -11.79
N ARG A 597 -32.79 -16.03 -12.24
CA ARG A 597 -33.79 -17.09 -12.25
C ARG A 597 -33.14 -18.46 -12.08
N SER A 598 -33.65 -19.24 -11.13
CA SER A 598 -33.35 -20.66 -10.94
C SER A 598 -34.00 -21.49 -12.05
N VAL A 599 -33.23 -22.39 -12.67
CA VAL A 599 -33.73 -23.38 -13.66
C VAL A 599 -33.66 -24.77 -13.03
N ASP A 600 -34.81 -25.41 -12.85
CA ASP A 600 -34.88 -26.78 -12.33
C ASP A 600 -34.41 -27.78 -13.39
N LEU A 601 -33.32 -28.50 -13.12
CA LEU A 601 -32.87 -29.62 -13.97
C LEU A 601 -33.62 -30.92 -13.60
N PRO A 602 -33.87 -31.82 -14.57
CA PRO A 602 -34.44 -33.13 -14.27
C PRO A 602 -33.51 -33.95 -13.36
N VAL A 603 -34.08 -34.78 -12.49
CA VAL A 603 -33.33 -35.67 -11.57
C VAL A 603 -32.43 -36.61 -12.36
N VAL A 604 -31.12 -36.58 -12.05
CA VAL A 604 -30.07 -37.35 -12.75
C VAL A 604 -29.21 -38.14 -11.76
N PRO A 605 -28.60 -39.27 -12.18
CA PRO A 605 -27.79 -40.11 -11.31
C PRO A 605 -26.57 -39.38 -10.73
N SER A 606 -26.09 -39.81 -9.55
CA SER A 606 -25.00 -39.18 -8.78
C SER A 606 -23.67 -39.04 -9.54
N ASP A 607 -23.48 -39.82 -10.60
CA ASP A 607 -22.21 -39.94 -11.32
C ASP A 607 -22.29 -39.25 -12.70
N THR A 608 -23.07 -38.17 -12.79
CA THR A 608 -23.24 -37.38 -14.02
C THR A 608 -22.32 -36.17 -14.00
N GLN A 609 -21.51 -35.99 -15.06
CA GLN A 609 -20.70 -34.79 -15.28
C GLN A 609 -21.42 -33.84 -16.24
N PHE A 610 -21.33 -32.53 -15.95
CA PHE A 610 -21.93 -31.47 -16.76
C PHE A 610 -20.86 -30.56 -17.35
N ALA A 611 -21.12 -30.05 -18.54
CA ALA A 611 -20.43 -28.90 -19.10
C ALA A 611 -21.44 -27.89 -19.63
N PHE A 612 -21.16 -26.61 -19.44
CA PHE A 612 -22.06 -25.51 -19.78
C PHE A 612 -21.40 -24.58 -20.78
N ALA A 613 -22.15 -24.11 -21.76
CA ALA A 613 -21.71 -23.07 -22.70
C ALA A 613 -22.86 -22.10 -23.00
N VAL A 614 -22.60 -20.80 -22.97
CA VAL A 614 -23.58 -19.78 -23.39
C VAL A 614 -23.14 -19.23 -24.74
N ASN A 615 -24.04 -19.29 -25.73
CA ASN A 615 -23.72 -18.74 -27.05
C ASN A 615 -23.93 -17.21 -27.09
N SER A 616 -23.50 -16.57 -28.19
CA SER A 616 -23.60 -15.12 -28.38
C SER A 616 -25.02 -14.55 -28.34
N ASN A 617 -26.05 -15.41 -28.41
CA ASN A 617 -27.45 -15.05 -28.35
C ASN A 617 -28.06 -15.28 -26.95
N GLY A 618 -27.23 -15.64 -25.95
CA GLY A 618 -27.64 -15.84 -24.57
C GLY A 618 -28.32 -17.18 -24.28
N VAL A 619 -28.25 -18.16 -25.20
CA VAL A 619 -28.82 -19.50 -24.98
C VAL A 619 -27.81 -20.38 -24.24
N LEU A 620 -28.26 -21.03 -23.17
CA LEU A 620 -27.45 -21.95 -22.37
C LEU A 620 -27.53 -23.37 -22.96
N HIS A 621 -26.40 -23.86 -23.44
CA HIS A 621 -26.23 -25.24 -23.86
C HIS A 621 -25.70 -26.06 -22.70
N VAL A 622 -26.44 -27.09 -22.30
CA VAL A 622 -26.03 -28.03 -21.25
C VAL A 622 -25.65 -29.35 -21.90
N TRP A 623 -24.37 -29.70 -21.77
CA TRP A 623 -23.87 -31.02 -22.11
C TRP A 623 -23.81 -31.87 -20.86
N HIS A 624 -24.23 -33.13 -20.99
CA HIS A 624 -24.23 -34.07 -19.88
C HIS A 624 -23.68 -35.42 -20.33
N LEU A 625 -22.81 -35.98 -19.49
CA LEU A 625 -22.21 -37.29 -19.64
C LEU A 625 -22.58 -38.13 -18.42
N CYS A 626 -23.36 -39.18 -18.65
CA CYS A 626 -23.83 -40.08 -17.59
C CYS A 626 -23.26 -41.48 -17.82
N LEU A 627 -22.67 -42.06 -16.77
CA LEU A 627 -22.32 -43.47 -16.77
C LEU A 627 -23.57 -44.30 -16.46
N THR A 628 -23.94 -45.21 -17.35
CA THR A 628 -25.05 -46.15 -17.16
C THR A 628 -24.52 -47.57 -17.00
N ALA A 629 -25.37 -48.49 -16.53
CA ALA A 629 -25.04 -49.92 -16.46
C ALA A 629 -24.65 -50.55 -17.81
N SER A 630 -24.93 -49.87 -18.93
CA SER A 630 -24.57 -50.27 -20.30
C SER A 630 -23.37 -49.49 -20.90
N GLY A 631 -22.73 -48.61 -20.14
CA GLY A 631 -21.63 -47.75 -20.59
C GLY A 631 -21.94 -46.25 -20.52
N TRP A 632 -21.02 -45.42 -21.03
CA TRP A 632 -21.18 -43.96 -21.05
C TRP A 632 -22.21 -43.52 -22.10
N THR A 633 -23.14 -42.64 -21.70
CA THR A 633 -24.11 -42.00 -22.59
C THR A 633 -23.92 -40.48 -22.55
N GLN A 634 -23.92 -39.83 -23.73
CA GLN A 634 -23.76 -38.37 -23.87
C GLN A 634 -24.96 -37.75 -24.57
N GLY A 635 -25.33 -36.52 -24.19
CA GLY A 635 -26.44 -35.77 -24.78
C GLY A 635 -26.28 -34.25 -24.64
N TRP A 636 -27.07 -33.50 -25.41
CA TRP A 636 -27.17 -32.03 -25.34
C TRP A 636 -28.62 -31.64 -25.03
N THR A 637 -28.78 -30.70 -24.11
CA THR A 637 -30.08 -30.06 -23.82
C THR A 637 -29.91 -28.54 -23.90
N ASP A 638 -30.73 -27.90 -24.73
CA ASP A 638 -30.77 -26.44 -24.84
C ASP A 638 -31.83 -25.91 -23.87
N LEU A 639 -31.46 -24.96 -23.00
CA LEU A 639 -32.33 -24.35 -21.98
C LEU A 639 -32.57 -22.87 -22.23
#